data_AF-A0A521A2R4-F1
#
_entry.id   AF-A0A521A2R4-F1
#
_cell.length_a   1.000
_cell.length_b   1.000
_cell.length_c   1.000
_cell.angle_alpha   90.00
_cell.angle_beta   90.00
_cell.angle_gamma   90.00
#
_symmetry.space_group_name_H-M   'P 1'
#
loop_
_entity.id
_entity.type
_entity.pdbx_description
1 polymer ?
#
loop_
_entity_poly.entity_id
_entity_poly.type
_entity_poly.pdbx_seq_one_letter_code
_entity_poly.pdbx_strand_id
1 'polypeptide(L)'
;LGLLLLGCIQLTYAQENYKRVSITNVNEFLIHDLQNIGIDLTCGVIQKDQKLTLELFDYELDQLDEQNINYNVLIEDMQEFYSKRAIEDLPKASLELQQEKVRSAQRSYSVNEILNNVGQYDGCDEIDWATPANWKINDATNYPAETNHFGGCLTYQMVLDELDLMQSLYPNLISVKTDASPTNQTTIEGRTVYYVRISDNPSIDEAGEPETLYQSLIHSREAATVMNQLFFMWYLLENYATDDAIKNLINNQALYFIPVYNPDGFVYNETVAPNGGGGQRKNRNTSAPGSCGTYLEGIDLNRNSQYYWNNGGSSGNSCNQTYRGTTYFSEPETQIMRDFFLLHDFELALNHHSYKNAMLHAYAGTTITNPRPDEYSKYNHDMTHYNRYAHGPSTSISALNSGNMNDWMLGGPSGPGSNGTGSGKETLAWTPENGLASEGTGGTYGGFWPQPSNYLPIAKRAMRMNFLAAYFSGKYAKLHDLNKTDITSLSGNLNFAVENLGQTSSDFTVTVTPVSSNIISLGAPSTQSGMAVLQQNNVNISYVLDPGISALDKIEFKVVLTNDYASDNVLYEANIVKLYNPNVIFVDDPDSSGLTNWTQTGTWYTTLDAYSGTTAITTTNTFPYANSDSKQLQMNGSVNLTGLPAVLVQFYGKWDLERSFDYVQIEGSTNGTTWTPLCGKLTKPGSPDANNTYSGKSGTDNSFQPDGESLYDGDTQDKWNMEEILIDASTNSFLYNQSTVYFRFNFRTDSTNRQDSYYNADFEGFSFDDFRIIDLTENTLSIDTFSSEDLKVYPNPFYNTIEIN
;
A
#
# COMPACT_ATOMS: atom_id res chain seq x y z
N LEU A 1 -40.26 -47.33 -40.56
CA LEU A 1 -39.05 -47.49 -39.73
C LEU A 1 -37.87 -46.92 -40.50
N GLY A 2 -37.28 -45.83 -40.01
CA GLY A 2 -36.08 -45.22 -40.56
C GLY A 2 -35.55 -44.25 -39.52
N LEU A 3 -34.79 -44.77 -38.55
CA LEU A 3 -34.08 -43.94 -37.57
C LEU A 3 -32.79 -43.43 -38.22
N LEU A 4 -32.69 -42.11 -38.37
CA LEU A 4 -31.39 -41.43 -38.47
C LEU A 4 -30.78 -41.39 -37.06
N LEU A 5 -29.62 -42.03 -36.89
CA LEU A 5 -28.72 -41.73 -35.78
C LEU A 5 -27.97 -40.43 -36.10
N LEU A 6 -28.28 -39.35 -35.38
CA LEU A 6 -27.32 -38.25 -35.21
C LEU A 6 -26.27 -38.71 -34.19
N GLY A 7 -25.05 -38.92 -34.65
CA GLY A 7 -23.90 -39.04 -33.78
C GLY A 7 -23.52 -37.65 -33.26
N CYS A 8 -23.67 -37.42 -31.96
CA CYS A 8 -23.03 -36.30 -31.28
C CYS A 8 -21.51 -36.54 -31.33
N ILE A 9 -20.81 -35.80 -32.18
CA ILE A 9 -19.35 -35.70 -32.12
C ILE A 9 -19.05 -34.79 -30.93
N GLN A 10 -18.71 -35.38 -29.79
CA GLN A 10 -17.99 -34.64 -28.75
C GLN A 10 -16.58 -34.39 -29.29
N LEU A 11 -16.31 -33.13 -29.66
CA LEU A 11 -14.93 -32.66 -29.87
C LEU A 11 -14.26 -32.67 -28.51
N THR A 12 -13.51 -33.74 -28.21
CA THR A 12 -12.52 -33.72 -27.14
C THR A 12 -11.41 -32.77 -27.60
N TYR A 13 -11.42 -31.52 -27.12
CA TYR A 13 -10.24 -30.69 -27.19
C TYR A 13 -9.15 -31.42 -26.40
N ALA A 14 -8.02 -31.73 -27.05
CA ALA A 14 -6.84 -32.14 -26.30
C ALA A 14 -6.46 -30.94 -25.43
N GLN A 15 -6.66 -31.09 -24.12
CA GLN A 15 -6.33 -30.06 -23.16
C GLN A 15 -4.81 -29.86 -23.21
N GLU A 16 -4.35 -28.70 -23.68
CA GLU A 16 -2.93 -28.36 -23.62
C GLU A 16 -2.53 -28.17 -22.17
N ASN A 17 -1.51 -28.92 -21.77
CA ASN A 17 -0.90 -28.79 -20.46
C ASN A 17 0.21 -27.76 -20.56
N TYR A 18 0.34 -26.94 -19.51
CA TYR A 18 1.51 -26.11 -19.34
C TYR A 18 2.30 -26.61 -18.14
N LYS A 19 3.62 -26.51 -18.27
CA LYS A 19 4.56 -27.19 -17.39
C LYS A 19 5.35 -26.16 -16.62
N ARG A 20 5.72 -26.52 -15.39
CA ARG A 20 6.78 -25.78 -14.72
C ARG A 20 8.10 -26.41 -15.08
N VAL A 21 9.02 -25.60 -15.59
CA VAL A 21 10.35 -26.04 -15.93
C VAL A 21 11.41 -25.24 -15.19
N SER A 22 12.60 -25.83 -15.12
CA SER A 22 13.81 -25.20 -14.63
C SER A 22 14.86 -25.19 -15.72
N ILE A 23 15.41 -24.02 -16.01
CA ILE A 23 16.57 -23.82 -16.87
C ILE A 23 17.77 -23.47 -15.97
N THR A 24 18.88 -24.19 -16.08
CA THR A 24 20.08 -24.00 -15.23
C THR A 24 21.23 -23.39 -16.03
N ASN A 25 22.28 -22.93 -15.32
CA ASN A 25 23.46 -22.27 -15.92
C ASN A 25 23.10 -20.99 -16.70
N VAL A 26 22.10 -20.27 -16.21
CA VAL A 26 21.59 -19.06 -16.84
C VAL A 26 22.62 -17.95 -16.70
N ASN A 27 23.03 -17.42 -17.85
CA ASN A 27 23.90 -16.27 -18.01
C ASN A 27 23.25 -15.26 -18.97
N GLU A 28 23.86 -14.09 -19.14
CA GLU A 28 23.32 -13.01 -19.97
C GLU A 28 23.06 -13.43 -21.43
N PHE A 29 23.91 -14.28 -22.01
CA PHE A 29 23.69 -14.81 -23.36
C PHE A 29 22.46 -15.70 -23.42
N LEU A 30 22.28 -16.60 -22.44
CA LEU A 30 21.09 -17.46 -22.41
C LEU A 30 19.81 -16.66 -22.17
N ILE A 31 19.85 -15.62 -21.34
CA ILE A 31 18.72 -14.70 -21.15
C ILE A 31 18.33 -14.05 -22.48
N HIS A 32 19.32 -13.55 -23.22
CA HIS A 32 19.10 -12.95 -24.53
C HIS A 32 18.54 -13.97 -25.55
N ASP A 33 19.07 -15.20 -25.56
CA ASP A 33 18.58 -16.26 -26.44
C ASP A 33 17.12 -16.64 -26.11
N LEU A 34 16.78 -16.79 -24.83
CA LEU A 34 15.42 -17.04 -24.37
C LEU A 34 14.45 -15.92 -24.79
N GLN A 35 14.86 -14.66 -24.64
CA GLN A 35 14.07 -13.51 -25.07
C GLN A 35 13.87 -13.50 -26.59
N ASN A 36 14.90 -13.85 -27.37
CA ASN A 36 14.84 -13.86 -28.83
C ASN A 36 13.88 -14.91 -29.39
N ILE A 37 13.79 -16.07 -28.76
CA ILE A 37 12.81 -17.10 -29.14
C ILE A 37 11.42 -16.86 -28.51
N GLY A 38 11.28 -15.77 -27.75
CA GLY A 38 9.99 -15.31 -27.25
C GLY A 38 9.58 -15.97 -25.93
N ILE A 39 10.50 -16.37 -25.07
CA ILE A 39 10.19 -16.69 -23.68
C ILE A 39 10.02 -15.37 -22.90
N ASP A 40 8.86 -15.20 -22.26
CA ASP A 40 8.62 -14.05 -21.40
C ASP A 40 9.37 -14.21 -20.06
N LEU A 41 10.34 -13.34 -19.83
CA LEU A 41 11.10 -13.25 -18.58
C LEU A 41 10.69 -12.04 -17.73
N THR A 42 9.60 -11.36 -18.08
CA THR A 42 9.13 -10.15 -17.41
C THR A 42 8.03 -10.44 -16.38
N CYS A 43 7.35 -11.58 -16.50
CA CYS A 43 6.22 -11.98 -15.67
C CYS A 43 6.31 -13.47 -15.30
N GLY A 44 6.06 -13.81 -14.03
CA GLY A 44 5.96 -15.20 -13.58
C GLY A 44 7.27 -16.01 -13.53
N VAL A 45 8.42 -15.39 -13.84
CA VAL A 45 9.73 -16.04 -13.75
C VAL A 45 10.35 -15.84 -12.36
N ILE A 46 10.97 -16.90 -11.84
CA ILE A 46 11.78 -16.86 -10.62
C ILE A 46 13.23 -17.12 -11.01
N GLN A 47 14.08 -16.13 -10.78
CA GLN A 47 15.51 -16.23 -11.01
C GLN A 47 16.24 -16.33 -9.67
N LYS A 48 16.94 -17.45 -9.44
CA LYS A 48 17.74 -17.66 -8.24
C LYS A 48 18.93 -18.55 -8.57
N ASP A 49 20.14 -18.23 -8.10
CA ASP A 49 21.34 -19.06 -8.23
C ASP A 49 21.63 -19.55 -9.68
N GLN A 50 21.59 -18.65 -10.67
CA GLN A 50 21.74 -18.96 -12.12
C GLN A 50 20.73 -20.00 -12.64
N LYS A 51 19.56 -20.09 -12.00
CA LYS A 51 18.45 -20.93 -12.40
C LYS A 51 17.22 -20.06 -12.66
N LEU A 52 16.55 -20.30 -13.77
CA LEU A 52 15.22 -19.77 -14.05
C LEU A 52 14.19 -20.87 -13.80
N THR A 53 13.16 -20.54 -13.03
CA THR A 53 11.96 -21.38 -12.88
C THR A 53 10.78 -20.59 -13.44
N LEU A 54 10.08 -21.19 -14.40
CA LEU A 54 9.00 -20.54 -15.14
C LEU A 54 7.98 -21.57 -15.61
N GLU A 55 6.78 -21.09 -15.92
CA GLU A 55 5.67 -21.89 -16.44
C GLU A 55 5.60 -21.68 -17.95
N LEU A 56 5.81 -22.75 -18.71
CA LEU A 56 5.88 -22.74 -20.18
C LEU A 56 4.83 -23.66 -20.78
N PHE A 57 4.29 -23.23 -21.92
CA PHE A 57 3.39 -24.02 -22.75
C PHE A 57 4.18 -24.91 -23.72
N ASP A 58 3.57 -25.96 -24.25
CA ASP A 58 4.24 -26.91 -25.16
C ASP A 58 4.90 -26.20 -26.36
N TYR A 59 4.25 -25.18 -26.94
CA TYR A 59 4.86 -24.34 -27.99
C TYR A 59 6.20 -23.71 -27.56
N GLU A 60 6.29 -23.17 -26.35
CA GLU A 60 7.51 -22.55 -25.84
C GLU A 60 8.58 -23.60 -25.54
N LEU A 61 8.19 -24.78 -25.07
CA LEU A 61 9.11 -25.91 -24.88
C LEU A 61 9.68 -26.41 -26.21
N ASP A 62 8.87 -26.48 -27.26
CA ASP A 62 9.33 -26.80 -28.61
C ASP A 62 10.37 -25.77 -29.10
N GLN A 63 10.18 -24.48 -28.80
CA GLN A 63 11.18 -23.44 -29.12
C GLN A 63 12.50 -23.64 -28.36
N LEU A 64 12.45 -24.09 -27.09
CA LEU A 64 13.67 -24.44 -26.34
C LEU A 64 14.39 -25.64 -26.98
N ASP A 65 13.65 -26.67 -27.35
CA ASP A 65 14.19 -27.89 -27.96
C ASP A 65 14.82 -27.60 -29.33
N GLU A 66 14.20 -26.75 -30.15
CA GLU A 66 14.74 -26.29 -31.44
C GLU A 66 16.08 -25.54 -31.28
N GLN A 67 16.26 -24.79 -30.20
CA GLN A 67 17.52 -24.10 -29.88
C GLN A 67 18.53 -24.94 -29.10
N ASN A 68 18.22 -26.21 -28.79
CA ASN A 68 19.02 -27.07 -27.92
C ASN A 68 19.24 -26.49 -26.51
N ILE A 69 18.27 -25.73 -25.98
CA ILE A 69 18.29 -25.22 -24.61
C ILE A 69 17.72 -26.27 -23.68
N ASN A 70 18.57 -26.84 -22.82
CA ASN A 70 18.15 -27.88 -21.89
C ASN A 70 17.31 -27.30 -20.74
N TYR A 71 16.22 -28.00 -20.40
CA TYR A 71 15.37 -27.70 -19.26
C TYR A 71 15.02 -28.98 -18.49
N ASN A 72 14.64 -28.83 -17.22
CA ASN A 72 14.11 -29.91 -16.39
C ASN A 72 12.63 -29.63 -16.09
N VAL A 73 11.74 -30.58 -16.39
CA VAL A 73 10.35 -30.47 -15.98
C VAL A 73 10.24 -30.73 -14.47
N LEU A 74 9.67 -29.77 -13.76
CA LEU A 74 9.41 -29.84 -12.31
C LEU A 74 7.98 -30.26 -12.01
N ILE A 75 7.02 -29.80 -12.82
CA ILE A 75 5.61 -30.14 -12.75
C ILE A 75 5.10 -30.30 -14.18
N GLU A 76 4.57 -31.48 -14.50
CA GLU A 76 4.10 -31.85 -15.85
C GLU A 76 2.74 -31.24 -16.21
N ASP A 77 1.91 -30.96 -15.21
CA ASP A 77 0.56 -30.41 -15.40
C ASP A 77 0.28 -29.37 -14.31
N MET A 78 0.48 -28.11 -14.68
CA MET A 78 0.26 -27.00 -13.75
C MET A 78 -1.21 -26.78 -13.44
N GLN A 79 -2.12 -27.03 -14.39
CA GLN A 79 -3.55 -26.88 -14.15
C GLN A 79 -4.03 -27.89 -13.11
N GLU A 80 -3.65 -29.17 -13.27
CA GLU A 80 -3.98 -30.22 -12.30
C GLU A 80 -3.33 -29.92 -10.93
N PHE A 81 -2.08 -29.44 -10.93
CA PHE A 81 -1.39 -29.03 -9.71
C PHE A 81 -2.17 -27.95 -8.93
N TYR A 82 -2.56 -26.87 -9.60
CA TYR A 82 -3.33 -25.78 -8.99
C TYR A 82 -4.71 -26.25 -8.52
N SER A 83 -5.40 -27.04 -9.34
CA SER A 83 -6.72 -27.59 -9.02
C SER A 83 -6.70 -28.49 -7.79
N LYS A 84 -5.77 -29.46 -7.71
CA LYS A 84 -5.64 -30.35 -6.54
C LYS A 84 -5.39 -29.57 -5.26
N ARG A 85 -4.45 -28.62 -5.33
CA ARG A 85 -4.08 -27.76 -4.20
C ARG A 85 -5.27 -26.93 -3.72
N ALA A 86 -6.03 -26.33 -4.64
CA ALA A 86 -7.20 -25.54 -4.26
C ALA A 86 -8.29 -26.42 -3.61
N ILE A 87 -8.57 -27.60 -4.16
CA ILE A 87 -9.53 -28.55 -3.58
C ILE A 87 -9.15 -28.93 -2.15
N GLU A 88 -7.86 -29.17 -1.89
CA GLU A 88 -7.36 -29.52 -0.56
C GLU A 88 -7.45 -28.36 0.45
N ASP A 89 -7.20 -27.14 0.01
CA ASP A 89 -7.12 -25.96 0.88
C ASP A 89 -8.48 -25.26 1.10
N LEU A 90 -9.44 -25.41 0.19
CA LEU A 90 -10.76 -24.76 0.26
C LEU A 90 -11.48 -24.94 1.62
N PRO A 91 -11.57 -26.16 2.20
CA PRO A 91 -12.22 -26.32 3.51
C PRO A 91 -11.52 -25.57 4.64
N LYS A 92 -10.18 -25.48 4.60
CA LYS A 92 -9.38 -24.71 5.56
C LYS A 92 -9.63 -23.22 5.39
N ALA A 93 -9.57 -22.72 4.16
CA ALA A 93 -9.85 -21.32 3.84
C ALA A 93 -11.26 -20.90 4.29
N SER A 94 -12.24 -21.77 4.08
CA SER A 94 -13.63 -21.57 4.53
C SER A 94 -13.70 -21.36 6.04
N LEU A 95 -13.03 -22.23 6.80
CA LEU A 95 -13.01 -22.17 8.27
C LEU A 95 -12.29 -20.93 8.79
N GLU A 96 -11.12 -20.61 8.22
CA GLU A 96 -10.34 -19.42 8.58
C GLU A 96 -11.12 -18.13 8.30
N LEU A 97 -11.80 -18.04 7.14
CA LEU A 97 -12.66 -16.91 6.81
C LEU A 97 -13.80 -16.74 7.81
N GLN A 98 -14.47 -17.83 8.22
CA GLN A 98 -15.52 -17.77 9.23
C GLN A 98 -14.99 -17.30 10.59
N GLN A 99 -13.83 -17.77 11.01
CA GLN A 99 -13.19 -17.35 12.27
C GLN A 99 -12.84 -15.85 12.25
N GLU A 100 -12.27 -15.36 11.15
CA GLU A 100 -11.92 -13.96 10.97
C GLU A 100 -13.14 -13.03 10.96
N LYS A 101 -14.27 -13.46 10.37
CA LYS A 101 -15.53 -12.71 10.43
C LYS A 101 -16.09 -12.60 11.86
N VAL A 102 -16.02 -13.69 12.65
CA VAL A 102 -16.43 -13.68 14.06
C VAL A 102 -15.54 -12.75 14.89
N ARG A 103 -14.21 -12.80 14.67
CA ARG A 103 -13.25 -11.91 15.33
C ARG A 103 -13.51 -10.44 15.00
N SER A 104 -13.79 -10.15 13.73
CA SER A 104 -14.09 -8.78 13.26
C SER A 104 -15.36 -8.23 13.91
N ALA A 105 -16.43 -9.04 14.01
CA ALA A 105 -17.68 -8.62 14.64
C ALA A 105 -17.54 -8.30 16.14
N GLN A 106 -16.58 -8.90 16.84
CA GLN A 106 -16.32 -8.65 18.26
C GLN A 106 -15.58 -7.32 18.50
N ARG A 107 -14.79 -6.84 17.53
CA ARG A 107 -14.00 -5.60 17.65
C ARG A 107 -14.83 -4.33 17.58
N SER A 108 -15.97 -4.37 16.89
CA SER A 108 -16.85 -3.20 16.69
C SER A 108 -17.38 -2.57 17.99
N TYR A 109 -17.15 -3.19 19.16
CA TYR A 109 -17.59 -2.70 20.47
C TYR A 109 -16.53 -1.92 21.29
N SER A 110 -15.24 -1.84 20.87
CA SER A 110 -14.17 -1.51 21.82
C SER A 110 -13.18 -0.37 21.49
N VAL A 111 -13.41 0.52 20.52
CA VAL A 111 -12.42 1.57 20.20
C VAL A 111 -13.07 2.94 20.04
N ASN A 112 -12.64 3.90 20.89
CA ASN A 112 -13.02 5.31 20.92
C ASN A 112 -11.89 6.19 20.34
N GLU A 113 -11.48 5.96 19.10
CA GLU A 113 -10.68 6.96 18.37
C GLU A 113 -11.62 7.83 17.52
N ILE A 114 -11.39 9.14 17.51
CA ILE A 114 -12.38 10.13 17.06
C ILE A 114 -12.43 10.28 15.53
N LEU A 115 -11.46 9.78 14.76
CA LEU A 115 -11.62 9.46 13.32
C LEU A 115 -10.44 8.61 12.84
N ASN A 116 -10.67 7.40 12.34
CA ASN A 116 -9.60 6.50 11.86
C ASN A 116 -9.16 6.88 10.43
N ASN A 117 -8.41 7.97 10.27
CA ASN A 117 -7.82 8.29 8.97
C ASN A 117 -6.59 7.40 8.68
N VAL A 118 -6.76 6.45 7.75
CA VAL A 118 -5.74 5.48 7.33
C VAL A 118 -4.40 6.13 6.95
N GLY A 119 -4.40 7.32 6.33
CA GLY A 119 -3.18 8.02 5.91
C GLY A 119 -2.42 8.73 7.04
N GLN A 120 -3.03 8.82 8.22
CA GLN A 120 -2.41 9.41 9.42
C GLN A 120 -2.31 8.42 10.58
N TYR A 121 -2.56 7.13 10.33
CA TYR A 121 -2.32 6.06 11.29
C TYR A 121 -0.81 5.88 11.51
N ASP A 122 -0.38 5.85 12.77
CA ASP A 122 1.02 5.83 13.20
C ASP A 122 1.36 4.66 14.16
N GLY A 123 0.52 3.63 14.17
CA GLY A 123 0.77 2.42 14.96
C GLY A 123 1.97 1.60 14.45
N CYS A 124 2.52 0.75 15.32
CA CYS A 124 3.68 -0.10 15.02
C CYS A 124 3.40 -1.14 13.92
N ASP A 125 2.19 -1.68 13.91
CA ASP A 125 1.74 -2.70 12.98
C ASP A 125 0.65 -2.13 12.07
N GLU A 126 0.51 -2.70 10.88
CA GLU A 126 -0.59 -2.38 9.97
C GLU A 126 -1.96 -2.51 10.66
N ILE A 127 -2.90 -1.67 10.25
CA ILE A 127 -4.31 -1.76 10.61
C ILE A 127 -4.78 -3.19 10.30
N ASP A 128 -5.28 -3.88 11.32
CA ASP A 128 -5.91 -5.18 11.12
C ASP A 128 -7.35 -4.98 10.63
N TRP A 129 -7.45 -4.82 9.31
CA TRP A 129 -8.67 -4.60 8.56
C TRP A 129 -9.73 -5.64 8.91
N ALA A 130 -10.90 -5.17 9.36
CA ALA A 130 -12.06 -6.02 9.59
C ALA A 130 -12.46 -6.72 8.28
N THR A 131 -12.73 -8.02 8.35
CA THR A 131 -13.20 -8.78 7.19
C THR A 131 -14.67 -8.44 6.93
N PRO A 132 -15.06 -7.95 5.74
CA PRO A 132 -16.44 -7.64 5.43
C PRO A 132 -17.34 -8.88 5.57
N ALA A 133 -18.53 -8.68 6.11
CA ALA A 133 -19.51 -9.72 6.36
C ALA A 133 -19.94 -10.42 5.05
N ASN A 134 -20.08 -9.67 3.97
CA ASN A 134 -20.56 -10.20 2.68
C ASN A 134 -19.43 -10.65 1.74
N TRP A 135 -18.17 -10.35 2.02
CA TRP A 135 -17.06 -10.87 1.20
C TRP A 135 -16.93 -12.39 1.34
N LYS A 136 -16.91 -13.11 0.23
CA LYS A 136 -16.92 -14.58 0.19
C LYS A 136 -15.87 -15.11 -0.76
N ILE A 137 -15.42 -16.34 -0.51
CA ILE A 137 -14.71 -17.16 -1.48
C ILE A 137 -15.68 -18.15 -2.13
N ASN A 138 -15.35 -18.63 -3.33
CA ASN A 138 -16.13 -19.65 -4.02
C ASN A 138 -15.86 -21.04 -3.41
N ASP A 139 -16.66 -21.41 -2.41
CA ASP A 139 -16.60 -22.69 -1.72
C ASP A 139 -17.99 -23.30 -1.50
N ALA A 140 -18.02 -24.56 -1.06
CA ALA A 140 -19.27 -25.28 -0.79
C ALA A 140 -20.06 -24.72 0.42
N THR A 141 -19.45 -23.86 1.24
CA THR A 141 -20.09 -23.23 2.40
C THR A 141 -20.92 -22.03 1.96
N ASN A 142 -20.34 -21.16 1.15
CA ASN A 142 -20.95 -19.94 0.65
C ASN A 142 -21.84 -20.21 -0.56
N TYR A 143 -21.47 -21.19 -1.40
CA TYR A 143 -22.16 -21.56 -2.64
C TYR A 143 -22.41 -23.08 -2.73
N PRO A 144 -23.32 -23.65 -1.92
CA PRO A 144 -23.51 -25.10 -1.81
C PRO A 144 -24.05 -25.78 -3.08
N ALA A 145 -24.61 -25.02 -4.00
CA ALA A 145 -25.10 -25.51 -5.29
C ALA A 145 -24.04 -25.42 -6.40
N GLU A 146 -22.92 -24.74 -6.16
CA GLU A 146 -21.86 -24.60 -7.14
C GLU A 146 -21.01 -25.87 -7.21
N THR A 147 -20.60 -26.23 -8.42
CA THR A 147 -19.70 -27.36 -8.70
C THR A 147 -18.37 -26.89 -9.29
N ASN A 148 -18.36 -25.71 -9.90
CA ASN A 148 -17.18 -24.98 -10.34
C ASN A 148 -16.70 -24.04 -9.23
N HIS A 149 -15.87 -24.55 -8.33
CA HIS A 149 -15.32 -23.75 -7.24
C HIS A 149 -14.20 -22.80 -7.68
N PHE A 150 -13.76 -22.90 -8.94
CA PHE A 150 -12.81 -22.00 -9.60
C PHE A 150 -11.59 -21.58 -8.76
N GLY A 151 -11.06 -22.55 -8.00
CA GLY A 151 -9.89 -22.35 -7.15
C GLY A 151 -10.11 -21.41 -5.96
N GLY A 152 -11.36 -21.22 -5.52
CA GLY A 152 -11.77 -20.28 -4.48
C GLY A 152 -12.05 -18.86 -4.98
N CYS A 153 -11.72 -18.55 -6.23
CA CYS A 153 -12.10 -17.30 -6.88
C CYS A 153 -13.58 -17.34 -7.31
N LEU A 154 -14.26 -16.20 -7.29
CA LEU A 154 -15.61 -16.11 -7.84
C LEU A 154 -15.59 -16.28 -9.37
N THR A 155 -16.58 -16.97 -9.92
CA THR A 155 -16.80 -17.07 -11.37
C THR A 155 -17.23 -15.73 -11.95
N TYR A 156 -17.20 -15.56 -13.28
CA TYR A 156 -17.63 -14.31 -13.91
C TYR A 156 -19.05 -13.93 -13.50
N GLN A 157 -19.98 -14.89 -13.52
CA GLN A 157 -21.36 -14.63 -13.12
C GLN A 157 -21.48 -14.28 -11.63
N MET A 158 -20.74 -14.96 -10.75
CA MET A 158 -20.74 -14.62 -9.32
C MET A 158 -20.23 -13.21 -9.05
N VAL A 159 -19.21 -12.74 -9.79
CA VAL A 159 -18.75 -11.34 -9.68
C VAL A 159 -19.88 -10.38 -10.05
N LEU A 160 -20.60 -10.62 -11.15
CA LEU A 160 -21.74 -9.79 -11.54
C LEU A 160 -22.88 -9.83 -10.52
N ASP A 161 -23.15 -11.01 -9.94
CA ASP A 161 -24.17 -11.19 -8.91
C ASP A 161 -23.79 -10.46 -7.61
N GLU A 162 -22.50 -10.41 -7.25
CA GLU A 162 -22.03 -9.63 -6.10
C GLU A 162 -22.17 -8.12 -6.35
N LEU A 163 -21.93 -7.62 -7.56
CA LEU A 163 -22.21 -6.22 -7.90
C LEU A 163 -23.71 -5.89 -7.78
N ASP A 164 -24.57 -6.79 -8.25
CA ASP A 164 -26.02 -6.63 -8.11
C ASP A 164 -26.46 -6.70 -6.64
N LEU A 165 -25.83 -7.57 -5.83
CA LEU A 165 -26.09 -7.66 -4.40
C LEU A 165 -25.68 -6.38 -3.68
N MET A 166 -24.47 -5.86 -3.94
CA MET A 166 -24.00 -4.58 -3.41
C MET A 166 -24.99 -3.47 -3.73
N GLN A 167 -25.43 -3.36 -5.00
CA GLN A 167 -26.43 -2.37 -5.41
C GLN A 167 -27.77 -2.55 -4.72
N SER A 168 -28.22 -3.79 -4.53
CA SER A 168 -29.49 -4.06 -3.85
C SER A 168 -29.47 -3.68 -2.36
N LEU A 169 -28.32 -3.85 -1.70
CA LEU A 169 -28.13 -3.55 -0.29
C LEU A 169 -27.81 -2.08 -0.04
N TYR A 170 -27.10 -1.44 -0.97
CA TYR A 170 -26.61 -0.06 -0.85
C TYR A 170 -26.96 0.79 -2.09
N PRO A 171 -28.24 0.91 -2.47
CA PRO A 171 -28.64 1.54 -3.74
C PRO A 171 -28.30 3.04 -3.86
N ASN A 172 -28.00 3.69 -2.73
CA ASN A 172 -27.59 5.09 -2.67
C ASN A 172 -26.07 5.28 -2.58
N LEU A 173 -25.29 4.19 -2.52
CA LEU A 173 -23.83 4.29 -2.38
C LEU A 173 -23.07 3.62 -3.53
N ILE A 174 -23.72 2.72 -4.28
CA ILE A 174 -23.13 2.09 -5.45
C ILE A 174 -24.09 2.11 -6.63
N SER A 175 -23.53 2.31 -7.82
CA SER A 175 -24.30 2.38 -9.06
C SER A 175 -24.80 0.99 -9.45
N VAL A 176 -25.81 0.93 -10.33
CA VAL A 176 -26.01 -0.29 -11.11
C VAL A 176 -24.76 -0.55 -11.96
N LYS A 177 -24.39 -1.81 -12.15
CA LYS A 177 -23.33 -2.16 -13.10
C LYS A 177 -23.70 -1.65 -14.49
N THR A 178 -22.81 -0.87 -15.09
CA THR A 178 -23.05 -0.11 -16.33
C THR A 178 -22.00 -0.49 -17.38
N ASP A 179 -22.36 -0.44 -18.66
CA ASP A 179 -21.43 -0.67 -19.77
C ASP A 179 -20.37 0.43 -19.78
N ALA A 180 -19.09 0.05 -19.65
CA ALA A 180 -17.97 0.99 -19.71
C ALA A 180 -17.78 1.58 -21.11
N SER A 181 -18.32 0.94 -22.15
CA SER A 181 -18.24 1.47 -23.51
C SER A 181 -19.26 2.58 -23.73
N PRO A 182 -18.84 3.80 -24.08
CA PRO A 182 -19.77 4.86 -24.47
C PRO A 182 -20.46 4.59 -25.83
N THR A 183 -20.02 3.57 -26.56
CA THR A 183 -20.54 3.23 -27.89
C THR A 183 -21.25 1.87 -27.93
N ASN A 184 -21.46 1.23 -26.78
CA ASN A 184 -21.93 -0.17 -26.65
C ASN A 184 -21.01 -1.17 -27.38
N GLN A 185 -19.71 -0.87 -27.46
CA GLN A 185 -18.72 -1.80 -27.97
C GLN A 185 -18.55 -2.94 -26.96
N THR A 186 -18.59 -4.17 -27.46
CA THR A 186 -18.34 -5.38 -26.67
C THR A 186 -16.92 -5.90 -26.89
N THR A 187 -16.48 -6.81 -26.01
CA THR A 187 -15.27 -7.62 -26.21
C THR A 187 -15.34 -8.45 -27.49
N ILE A 188 -14.23 -9.11 -27.83
CA ILE A 188 -14.13 -9.88 -29.09
C ILE A 188 -15.12 -11.06 -29.15
N GLU A 189 -15.48 -11.67 -28.01
CA GLU A 189 -16.51 -12.70 -27.90
C GLU A 189 -17.90 -12.15 -27.55
N GLY A 190 -18.09 -10.83 -27.56
CA GLY A 190 -19.40 -10.20 -27.42
C GLY A 190 -19.86 -9.95 -25.98
N ARG A 191 -18.96 -9.92 -24.99
CA ARG A 191 -19.28 -9.60 -23.60
C ARG A 191 -19.15 -8.09 -23.35
N THR A 192 -19.98 -7.57 -22.45
CA THR A 192 -19.86 -6.20 -21.95
C THR A 192 -18.76 -6.12 -20.90
N VAL A 193 -17.96 -5.06 -20.93
CA VAL A 193 -17.07 -4.69 -19.81
C VAL A 193 -17.87 -3.79 -18.88
N TYR A 194 -18.11 -4.25 -17.66
CA TYR A 194 -18.91 -3.52 -16.68
C TYR A 194 -18.03 -2.69 -15.75
N TYR A 195 -18.54 -1.52 -15.38
CA TYR A 195 -18.05 -0.74 -14.25
C TYR A 195 -19.16 -0.46 -13.25
N VAL A 196 -18.77 -0.12 -12.02
CA VAL A 196 -19.64 0.49 -11.01
C VAL A 196 -18.93 1.70 -10.41
N ARG A 197 -19.71 2.65 -9.90
CA ARG A 197 -19.20 3.77 -9.10
C ARG A 197 -19.69 3.65 -7.67
N ILE A 198 -18.80 3.88 -6.71
CA ILE A 198 -19.14 4.10 -5.30
C ILE A 198 -18.98 5.60 -5.00
N SER A 199 -20.08 6.27 -4.66
CA SER A 199 -20.16 7.67 -4.18
C SER A 199 -21.50 7.85 -3.46
N ASP A 200 -21.77 9.00 -2.82
CA ASP A 200 -23.07 9.30 -2.20
C ASP A 200 -24.19 9.60 -3.23
N ASN A 201 -23.84 9.94 -4.46
CA ASN A 201 -24.76 10.02 -5.62
C ASN A 201 -24.29 9.12 -6.77
N PRO A 202 -24.35 7.78 -6.60
CA PRO A 202 -23.69 6.85 -7.51
C PRO A 202 -24.37 6.71 -8.88
N SER A 203 -25.48 7.42 -9.13
CA SER A 203 -26.17 7.45 -10.43
C SER A 203 -25.82 8.65 -11.31
N ILE A 204 -25.16 9.68 -10.77
CA ILE A 204 -24.80 10.93 -11.49
C ILE A 204 -23.32 11.23 -11.32
N ASP A 205 -22.57 11.34 -12.42
CA ASP A 205 -21.18 11.83 -12.36
C ASP A 205 -21.18 13.31 -11.96
N GLU A 206 -20.72 13.59 -10.74
CA GLU A 206 -20.83 14.90 -10.12
C GLU A 206 -19.62 15.76 -10.47
N ALA A 207 -19.88 16.88 -11.16
CA ALA A 207 -18.83 17.78 -11.56
C ALA A 207 -18.08 18.34 -10.33
N GLY A 208 -16.77 18.13 -10.29
CA GLY A 208 -15.90 18.61 -9.22
C GLY A 208 -15.66 17.60 -8.09
N GLU A 209 -16.26 16.42 -8.14
CA GLU A 209 -15.82 15.29 -7.33
C GLU A 209 -14.57 14.64 -7.93
N PRO A 210 -13.49 14.49 -7.16
CA PRO A 210 -12.30 13.81 -7.65
C PRO A 210 -12.56 12.32 -7.89
N GLU A 211 -12.00 11.80 -8.97
CA GLU A 211 -12.24 10.42 -9.40
C GLU A 211 -11.00 9.55 -9.21
N THR A 212 -11.20 8.33 -8.73
CA THR A 212 -10.16 7.29 -8.67
C THR A 212 -10.59 6.06 -9.45
N LEU A 213 -9.69 5.52 -10.27
CA LEU A 213 -9.93 4.30 -11.04
C LEU A 213 -9.27 3.07 -10.40
N TYR A 214 -10.04 2.02 -10.19
CA TYR A 214 -9.56 0.70 -9.82
C TYR A 214 -9.91 -0.33 -10.90
N GLN A 215 -8.92 -0.98 -11.49
CA GLN A 215 -9.11 -2.03 -12.50
C GLN A 215 -8.47 -3.34 -12.07
N SER A 216 -9.14 -4.48 -12.29
CA SER A 216 -8.58 -5.83 -12.09
C SER A 216 -8.78 -6.72 -13.31
N LEU A 217 -8.05 -7.84 -13.36
CA LEU A 217 -8.14 -8.84 -14.45
C LEU A 217 -7.93 -8.28 -15.86
N ILE A 218 -6.93 -7.40 -16.06
CA ILE A 218 -6.43 -7.13 -17.43
C ILE A 218 -5.74 -8.37 -17.99
N HIS A 219 -5.05 -9.13 -17.13
CA HIS A 219 -4.68 -10.51 -17.40
C HIS A 219 -5.62 -11.46 -16.69
N SER A 220 -6.23 -12.37 -17.45
CA SER A 220 -7.33 -13.20 -16.95
C SER A 220 -6.95 -14.32 -15.97
N ARG A 221 -5.65 -14.60 -15.80
CA ARG A 221 -5.17 -15.63 -14.86
C ARG A 221 -4.84 -15.08 -13.46
N GLU A 222 -4.96 -13.77 -13.26
CA GLU A 222 -4.52 -13.07 -12.04
C GLU A 222 -5.66 -12.96 -11.03
N ALA A 223 -6.15 -14.12 -10.56
CA ALA A 223 -7.40 -14.27 -9.83
C ALA A 223 -7.47 -13.46 -8.52
N ALA A 224 -6.34 -13.20 -7.86
CA ALA A 224 -6.29 -12.41 -6.63
C ALA A 224 -6.80 -10.97 -6.83
N THR A 225 -6.66 -10.40 -8.04
CA THR A 225 -6.96 -8.99 -8.32
C THR A 225 -8.44 -8.65 -8.14
N VAL A 226 -9.34 -9.50 -8.64
CA VAL A 226 -10.80 -9.28 -8.48
C VAL A 226 -11.24 -9.51 -7.03
N MET A 227 -10.64 -10.47 -6.33
CA MET A 227 -10.95 -10.75 -4.93
C MET A 227 -10.56 -9.58 -4.02
N ASN A 228 -9.43 -8.92 -4.30
CA ASN A 228 -8.98 -7.71 -3.61
C ASN A 228 -9.94 -6.53 -3.84
N GLN A 229 -10.39 -6.32 -5.08
CA GLN A 229 -11.33 -5.24 -5.38
C GLN A 229 -12.67 -5.44 -4.68
N LEU A 230 -13.24 -6.65 -4.77
CA LEU A 230 -14.50 -6.97 -4.10
C LEU A 230 -14.40 -6.82 -2.58
N PHE A 231 -13.24 -7.11 -1.99
CA PHE A 231 -12.99 -6.89 -0.56
C PHE A 231 -13.09 -5.40 -0.23
N PHE A 232 -12.38 -4.55 -0.97
CA PHE A 232 -12.38 -3.11 -0.74
C PHE A 232 -13.77 -2.50 -0.94
N MET A 233 -14.48 -2.90 -1.99
CA MET A 233 -15.86 -2.45 -2.25
C MET A 233 -16.82 -2.84 -1.11
N TRP A 234 -16.80 -4.09 -0.65
CA TRP A 234 -17.60 -4.50 0.51
C TRP A 234 -17.21 -3.75 1.77
N TYR A 235 -15.92 -3.53 2.00
CA TYR A 235 -15.42 -2.79 3.17
C TYR A 235 -15.94 -1.36 3.19
N LEU A 236 -15.88 -0.64 2.06
CA LEU A 236 -16.41 0.71 1.91
C LEU A 236 -17.92 0.77 2.21
N LEU A 237 -18.69 -0.12 1.59
CA LEU A 237 -20.16 -0.11 1.71
C LEU A 237 -20.64 -0.50 3.11
N GLU A 238 -20.04 -1.53 3.72
CA GLU A 238 -20.45 -2.02 5.03
C GLU A 238 -20.07 -1.07 6.17
N ASN A 239 -19.02 -0.26 6.01
CA ASN A 239 -18.54 0.65 7.04
C ASN A 239 -18.97 2.12 6.83
N TYR A 240 -19.59 2.48 5.69
CA TYR A 240 -20.05 3.86 5.41
C TYR A 240 -20.91 4.46 6.55
N ALA A 241 -21.76 3.66 7.18
CA ALA A 241 -22.66 4.15 8.22
C ALA A 241 -22.00 4.28 9.61
N THR A 242 -20.84 3.67 9.82
CA THR A 242 -20.21 3.49 11.14
C THR A 242 -18.80 4.06 11.23
N ASP A 243 -18.16 4.36 10.11
CA ASP A 243 -16.83 4.95 10.03
C ASP A 243 -16.92 6.31 9.34
N ASP A 244 -16.68 7.37 10.10
CA ASP A 244 -16.80 8.74 9.62
C ASP A 244 -15.74 9.10 8.56
N ALA A 245 -14.56 8.45 8.56
CA ALA A 245 -13.55 8.67 7.54
C ALA A 245 -13.99 8.08 6.20
N ILE A 246 -14.57 6.88 6.21
CA ILE A 246 -15.14 6.24 5.00
C ILE A 246 -16.35 7.01 4.51
N LYS A 247 -17.22 7.46 5.41
CA LYS A 247 -18.36 8.30 5.06
C LYS A 247 -17.94 9.60 4.38
N ASN A 248 -16.95 10.28 4.96
CA ASN A 248 -16.37 11.50 4.38
C ASN A 248 -15.78 11.22 3.00
N LEU A 249 -15.04 10.13 2.84
CA LEU A 249 -14.48 9.75 1.55
C LEU A 249 -15.56 9.59 0.47
N ILE A 250 -16.62 8.81 0.76
CA ILE A 250 -17.68 8.48 -0.21
C ILE A 250 -18.59 9.66 -0.51
N ASN A 251 -18.77 10.60 0.43
CA ASN A 251 -19.60 11.79 0.26
C ASN A 251 -18.97 12.90 -0.60
N ASN A 252 -17.68 12.78 -0.94
CA ASN A 252 -16.94 13.87 -1.57
C ASN A 252 -16.06 13.41 -2.74
N GLN A 253 -16.11 12.13 -3.09
CA GLN A 253 -15.27 11.52 -4.12
C GLN A 253 -16.02 10.38 -4.81
N ALA A 254 -15.61 10.15 -6.06
CA ALA A 254 -16.17 9.13 -6.92
C ALA A 254 -15.16 8.00 -7.18
N LEU A 255 -15.42 6.82 -6.63
CA LEU A 255 -14.55 5.65 -6.80
C LEU A 255 -15.10 4.73 -7.89
N TYR A 256 -14.37 4.59 -9.00
CA TYR A 256 -14.78 3.77 -10.14
C TYR A 256 -14.07 2.43 -10.13
N PHE A 257 -14.84 1.36 -10.30
CA PHE A 257 -14.34 -0.01 -10.29
C PHE A 257 -14.67 -0.71 -11.60
N ILE A 258 -13.67 -1.33 -12.21
CA ILE A 258 -13.80 -2.30 -13.31
C ILE A 258 -13.26 -3.65 -12.81
N PRO A 259 -14.11 -4.50 -12.19
CA PRO A 259 -13.67 -5.74 -11.55
C PRO A 259 -13.19 -6.81 -12.54
N VAL A 260 -13.80 -6.88 -13.73
CA VAL A 260 -13.44 -7.86 -14.77
C VAL A 260 -13.20 -7.13 -16.09
N TYR A 261 -11.98 -6.69 -16.32
CA TYR A 261 -11.63 -5.95 -17.53
C TYR A 261 -11.46 -6.85 -18.78
N ASN A 262 -10.91 -8.06 -18.61
CA ASN A 262 -10.80 -9.08 -19.66
C ASN A 262 -11.79 -10.25 -19.40
N PRO A 263 -13.11 -10.05 -19.60
CA PRO A 263 -14.11 -11.07 -19.31
C PRO A 263 -13.98 -12.30 -20.22
N ASP A 264 -13.50 -12.15 -21.46
CA ASP A 264 -13.36 -13.26 -22.39
C ASP A 264 -12.27 -14.23 -21.94
N GLY A 265 -11.08 -13.73 -21.59
CA GLY A 265 -10.02 -14.57 -21.05
C GLY A 265 -10.39 -15.20 -19.71
N PHE A 266 -11.14 -14.48 -18.86
CA PHE A 266 -11.54 -14.95 -17.53
C PHE A 266 -12.55 -16.10 -17.62
N VAL A 267 -13.59 -15.95 -18.45
CA VAL A 267 -14.57 -17.02 -18.70
C VAL A 267 -13.93 -18.21 -19.42
N TYR A 268 -12.94 -17.97 -20.28
CA TYR A 268 -12.17 -19.05 -20.86
C TYR A 268 -11.46 -19.88 -19.79
N ASN A 269 -10.72 -19.25 -18.87
CA ASN A 269 -10.09 -19.92 -17.72
C ASN A 269 -11.11 -20.67 -16.86
N GLU A 270 -12.27 -20.07 -16.58
CA GLU A 270 -13.37 -20.71 -15.85
C GLU A 270 -13.87 -22.00 -16.52
N THR A 271 -13.98 -21.96 -17.86
CA THR A 271 -14.48 -23.09 -18.66
C THR A 271 -13.50 -24.25 -18.69
N VAL A 272 -12.20 -23.97 -18.86
CA VAL A 272 -11.18 -25.00 -19.03
C VAL A 272 -10.59 -25.49 -17.72
N ALA A 273 -10.67 -24.69 -16.64
CA ALA A 273 -10.10 -24.98 -15.34
C ALA A 273 -11.08 -24.68 -14.19
N PRO A 274 -12.17 -25.47 -14.03
CA PRO A 274 -13.24 -25.21 -13.07
C PRO A 274 -12.84 -25.38 -11.58
N ASN A 275 -11.59 -25.72 -11.29
CA ASN A 275 -11.03 -25.70 -9.93
C ASN A 275 -9.79 -24.80 -9.83
N GLY A 276 -9.64 -23.86 -10.76
CA GLY A 276 -8.51 -22.94 -10.85
C GLY A 276 -7.32 -23.54 -11.60
N GLY A 277 -6.32 -22.69 -11.88
CA GLY A 277 -5.14 -23.08 -12.66
C GLY A 277 -5.27 -22.84 -14.16
N GLY A 278 -6.20 -21.99 -14.61
CA GLY A 278 -6.27 -21.58 -16.01
C GLY A 278 -5.06 -20.74 -16.42
N GLY A 279 -4.44 -21.08 -17.54
CA GLY A 279 -3.22 -20.42 -18.04
C GLY A 279 -3.45 -19.16 -18.89
N GLN A 280 -4.70 -18.86 -19.27
CA GLN A 280 -5.01 -17.77 -20.20
C GLN A 280 -4.69 -16.42 -19.55
N ARG A 281 -3.78 -15.69 -20.16
CA ARG A 281 -3.39 -14.33 -19.77
C ARG A 281 -4.07 -13.27 -20.65
N LYS A 282 -3.96 -13.45 -21.96
CA LYS A 282 -4.37 -12.50 -23.02
C LYS A 282 -5.88 -12.46 -23.19
N ASN A 283 -6.40 -11.56 -24.02
CA ASN A 283 -7.80 -11.63 -24.48
C ASN A 283 -8.03 -12.89 -25.35
N ARG A 284 -9.23 -13.06 -25.92
CA ARG A 284 -9.59 -14.22 -26.75
C ARG A 284 -9.65 -13.93 -28.25
N ASN A 285 -8.88 -12.97 -28.73
CA ASN A 285 -8.82 -12.69 -30.16
C ASN A 285 -7.97 -13.76 -30.88
N THR A 286 -8.65 -14.81 -31.35
CA THR A 286 -8.04 -15.97 -32.04
C THR A 286 -7.82 -15.72 -33.54
N SER A 287 -8.08 -14.52 -34.04
CA SER A 287 -7.97 -14.18 -35.46
C SER A 287 -6.54 -13.82 -35.91
N ALA A 288 -5.60 -13.71 -34.96
CA ALA A 288 -4.20 -13.41 -35.25
C ALA A 288 -3.56 -14.50 -36.14
N PRO A 289 -2.63 -14.15 -37.04
CA PRO A 289 -1.96 -15.11 -37.90
C PRO A 289 -1.06 -16.05 -37.07
N GLY A 290 -1.16 -17.35 -37.30
CA GLY A 290 -0.43 -18.40 -36.57
C GLY A 290 -1.30 -19.08 -35.52
N SER A 291 -1.37 -20.42 -35.55
CA SER A 291 -2.05 -21.23 -34.53
C SER A 291 -1.00 -21.65 -33.50
N CYS A 292 -1.18 -21.23 -32.25
CA CYS A 292 -0.16 -21.31 -31.21
C CYS A 292 -0.51 -22.26 -30.06
N GLY A 293 -1.67 -22.90 -30.10
CA GLY A 293 -2.24 -23.60 -28.96
C GLY A 293 -3.27 -22.75 -28.21
N THR A 294 -3.94 -23.33 -27.21
CA THR A 294 -5.20 -22.79 -26.69
C THR A 294 -5.03 -21.63 -25.70
N TYR A 295 -3.96 -21.62 -24.90
CA TYR A 295 -3.68 -20.55 -23.93
C TYR A 295 -2.82 -19.40 -24.48
N LEU A 296 -2.24 -19.57 -25.67
CA LEU A 296 -1.33 -18.62 -26.31
C LEU A 296 -2.02 -17.76 -27.38
N GLU A 297 -3.30 -17.98 -27.65
CA GLU A 297 -4.10 -17.11 -28.52
C GLU A 297 -4.47 -15.78 -27.83
N GLY A 298 -4.68 -14.73 -28.63
CA GLY A 298 -5.05 -13.39 -28.17
C GLY A 298 -3.92 -12.38 -28.16
N ILE A 299 -4.24 -11.18 -27.70
CA ILE A 299 -3.35 -10.03 -27.54
C ILE A 299 -3.23 -9.70 -26.05
N ASP A 300 -2.01 -9.36 -25.62
CA ASP A 300 -1.76 -8.85 -24.28
C ASP A 300 -2.30 -7.41 -24.20
N LEU A 301 -3.42 -7.23 -23.49
CA LEU A 301 -4.08 -5.94 -23.33
C LEU A 301 -3.16 -4.91 -22.66
N ASN A 302 -2.23 -5.35 -21.80
CA ASN A 302 -1.23 -4.50 -21.16
C ASN A 302 0.06 -4.32 -21.99
N ARG A 303 -0.01 -4.60 -23.30
CA ARG A 303 0.97 -4.23 -24.34
C ARG A 303 0.33 -3.50 -25.52
N ASN A 304 -0.97 -3.20 -25.44
CA ASN A 304 -1.77 -2.71 -26.56
C ASN A 304 -2.17 -1.23 -26.45
N SER A 305 -1.62 -0.45 -25.51
CA SER A 305 -1.83 1.00 -25.42
C SER A 305 -0.88 1.78 -26.35
N GLN A 306 -1.23 3.00 -26.73
CA GLN A 306 -0.50 3.78 -27.76
C GLN A 306 0.86 4.31 -27.34
N TYR A 307 1.04 4.69 -26.07
CA TYR A 307 2.24 5.40 -25.63
C TYR A 307 3.45 4.47 -25.53
N TYR A 308 4.55 4.84 -26.21
CA TYR A 308 5.74 4.01 -26.40
C TYR A 308 5.48 2.60 -26.96
N TRP A 309 4.34 2.36 -27.63
CA TRP A 309 4.01 1.04 -28.19
C TRP A 309 5.11 0.51 -29.10
N ASN A 310 5.44 -0.79 -28.97
CA ASN A 310 6.51 -1.44 -29.74
C ASN A 310 7.92 -0.84 -29.51
N ASN A 311 8.19 -0.31 -28.32
CA ASN A 311 9.52 0.19 -27.93
C ASN A 311 10.38 -0.84 -27.17
N GLY A 312 10.05 -2.13 -27.30
CA GLY A 312 10.69 -3.23 -26.56
C GLY A 312 9.87 -3.69 -25.35
N GLY A 313 10.17 -4.86 -24.78
CA GLY A 313 9.37 -5.42 -23.67
C GLY A 313 8.02 -6.01 -24.09
N SER A 314 7.81 -6.17 -25.39
CA SER A 314 6.61 -6.73 -26.01
C SER A 314 6.98 -7.49 -27.27
N SER A 315 6.16 -8.44 -27.69
CA SER A 315 6.47 -9.31 -28.84
C SER A 315 5.59 -9.03 -30.05
N GLY A 316 6.16 -9.21 -31.24
CA GLY A 316 5.43 -9.21 -32.52
C GLY A 316 4.98 -10.60 -32.95
N ASN A 317 5.40 -11.65 -32.24
CA ASN A 317 4.95 -13.03 -32.45
C ASN A 317 3.60 -13.23 -31.75
N SER A 318 2.58 -13.63 -32.50
CA SER A 318 1.21 -13.89 -31.99
C SER A 318 1.18 -14.97 -30.92
N CYS A 319 2.11 -15.92 -30.95
CA CYS A 319 2.21 -17.00 -29.97
C CYS A 319 2.85 -16.59 -28.65
N ASN A 320 3.41 -15.38 -28.55
CA ASN A 320 4.05 -14.93 -27.32
C ASN A 320 3.01 -14.38 -26.32
N GLN A 321 3.23 -14.61 -25.02
CA GLN A 321 2.37 -14.14 -23.93
C GLN A 321 2.28 -12.61 -23.82
N THR A 322 3.26 -11.88 -24.37
CA THR A 322 3.33 -10.41 -24.45
C THR A 322 3.07 -9.89 -25.88
N TYR A 323 2.34 -10.65 -26.70
CA TYR A 323 1.99 -10.22 -28.05
C TYR A 323 1.20 -8.91 -28.02
N ARG A 324 1.77 -7.86 -28.62
CA ARG A 324 1.26 -6.48 -28.53
C ARG A 324 0.11 -6.14 -29.48
N GLY A 325 -0.28 -7.07 -30.35
CA GLY A 325 -1.21 -6.81 -31.46
C GLY A 325 -0.53 -6.24 -32.70
N THR A 326 -1.32 -5.96 -33.74
CA THR A 326 -0.83 -5.43 -35.03
C THR A 326 -0.65 -3.92 -35.03
N THR A 327 -1.36 -3.22 -34.13
CA THR A 327 -1.27 -1.80 -33.87
C THR A 327 -1.73 -1.53 -32.43
N TYR A 328 -1.49 -0.33 -31.91
CA TYR A 328 -2.03 0.07 -30.60
C TYR A 328 -3.55 0.23 -30.66
N PHE A 329 -4.21 0.04 -29.52
CA PHE A 329 -5.66 0.02 -29.36
C PHE A 329 -6.34 -0.84 -30.45
N SER A 330 -5.74 -1.97 -30.83
CA SER A 330 -6.30 -2.89 -31.81
C SER A 330 -7.46 -3.70 -31.24
N GLU A 331 -7.46 -3.89 -29.92
CA GLU A 331 -8.43 -4.75 -29.25
C GLU A 331 -9.65 -3.95 -28.78
N PRO A 332 -10.86 -4.51 -28.85
CA PRO A 332 -12.06 -3.83 -28.38
C PRO A 332 -11.96 -3.50 -26.88
N GLU A 333 -11.37 -4.37 -26.06
CA GLU A 333 -11.21 -4.12 -24.63
C GLU A 333 -10.36 -2.86 -24.37
N THR A 334 -9.22 -2.70 -25.07
CA THR A 334 -8.36 -1.51 -24.92
C THR A 334 -8.96 -0.24 -25.49
N GLN A 335 -9.81 -0.34 -26.51
CA GLN A 335 -10.60 0.78 -27.01
C GLN A 335 -11.66 1.21 -25.98
N ILE A 336 -12.33 0.26 -25.32
CA ILE A 336 -13.30 0.53 -24.26
C ILE A 336 -12.62 1.27 -23.10
N MET A 337 -11.48 0.78 -22.59
CA MET A 337 -10.78 1.47 -21.51
C MET A 337 -10.30 2.86 -21.92
N ARG A 338 -9.75 3.02 -23.14
CA ARG A 338 -9.33 4.32 -23.65
C ARG A 338 -10.49 5.31 -23.65
N ASP A 339 -11.64 4.90 -24.20
CA ASP A 339 -12.78 5.79 -24.36
C ASP A 339 -13.45 6.08 -23.02
N PHE A 340 -13.55 5.08 -22.14
CA PHE A 340 -13.99 5.25 -20.74
C PHE A 340 -13.08 6.25 -20.01
N PHE A 341 -11.78 6.02 -20.00
CA PHE A 341 -10.81 6.88 -19.32
C PHE A 341 -10.85 8.33 -19.83
N LEU A 342 -11.01 8.55 -21.14
CA LEU A 342 -11.06 9.91 -21.70
C LEU A 342 -12.34 10.67 -21.34
N LEU A 343 -13.41 9.98 -20.95
CA LEU A 343 -14.66 10.59 -20.50
C LEU A 343 -14.65 10.98 -19.01
N HIS A 344 -13.65 10.52 -18.27
CA HIS A 344 -13.48 10.71 -16.84
C HIS A 344 -12.25 11.58 -16.55
N ASP A 345 -12.22 12.18 -15.38
CA ASP A 345 -11.15 13.04 -14.85
C ASP A 345 -10.46 12.33 -13.67
N PHE A 346 -9.97 11.11 -13.92
CA PHE A 346 -9.23 10.32 -12.94
C PHE A 346 -7.91 11.00 -12.53
N GLU A 347 -7.74 11.23 -11.24
CA GLU A 347 -6.49 11.77 -10.69
C GLU A 347 -5.47 10.66 -10.46
N LEU A 348 -5.91 9.53 -9.89
CA LEU A 348 -5.12 8.32 -9.72
C LEU A 348 -5.81 7.08 -10.30
N ALA A 349 -5.00 6.12 -10.76
CA ALA A 349 -5.47 4.80 -11.19
C ALA A 349 -4.63 3.66 -10.61
N LEU A 350 -5.29 2.66 -10.02
CA LEU A 350 -4.68 1.38 -9.61
C LEU A 350 -5.14 0.26 -10.54
N ASN A 351 -4.25 -0.15 -11.45
CA ASN A 351 -4.45 -1.29 -12.34
C ASN A 351 -3.88 -2.54 -11.67
N HIS A 352 -4.70 -3.22 -10.85
CA HIS A 352 -4.28 -4.37 -10.05
C HIS A 352 -3.91 -5.57 -10.93
N HIS A 353 -2.75 -6.11 -10.63
CA HIS A 353 -2.16 -7.32 -11.18
C HIS A 353 -1.82 -8.34 -10.08
N SER A 354 -1.45 -9.55 -10.47
CA SER A 354 -0.72 -10.49 -9.62
C SER A 354 0.31 -11.26 -10.44
N TYR A 355 1.51 -11.55 -9.93
CA TYR A 355 1.98 -11.47 -8.54
C TYR A 355 3.42 -10.95 -8.48
N LYS A 356 3.78 -10.30 -7.36
CA LYS A 356 5.17 -9.93 -7.02
C LYS A 356 5.34 -9.38 -5.58
N ASN A 357 4.26 -8.90 -4.95
CA ASN A 357 4.30 -7.93 -3.85
C ASN A 357 5.09 -6.68 -4.25
N ALA A 358 4.67 -6.04 -5.33
CA ALA A 358 5.29 -4.82 -5.82
C ALA A 358 4.27 -3.79 -6.32
N MET A 359 4.65 -2.53 -6.36
CA MET A 359 3.86 -1.37 -6.76
C MET A 359 4.61 -0.63 -7.87
N LEU A 360 4.34 -1.03 -9.12
CA LEU A 360 5.05 -0.51 -10.29
C LEU A 360 4.34 0.73 -10.82
N HIS A 361 5.07 1.70 -11.35
CA HIS A 361 4.47 2.85 -12.04
C HIS A 361 5.18 3.19 -13.35
N ALA A 362 4.69 4.23 -14.03
CA ALA A 362 5.29 4.75 -15.24
C ALA A 362 6.69 5.37 -14.96
N TYR A 363 7.66 5.33 -15.86
CA TYR A 363 7.55 4.72 -17.18
C TYR A 363 7.96 3.26 -17.21
N ALA A 364 7.28 2.53 -18.08
CA ALA A 364 7.38 1.09 -18.22
C ALA A 364 7.90 0.69 -19.61
N GLY A 365 7.51 1.41 -20.65
CA GLY A 365 7.98 1.26 -22.03
C GLY A 365 9.24 2.05 -22.36
N THR A 366 9.81 2.77 -21.40
CA THR A 366 11.01 3.61 -21.58
C THR A 366 11.66 3.95 -20.23
N THR A 367 12.90 4.42 -20.26
CA THR A 367 13.66 4.85 -19.07
C THR A 367 13.82 6.38 -19.01
N ILE A 368 12.88 7.13 -19.61
CA ILE A 368 12.88 8.60 -19.48
C ILE A 368 12.54 8.99 -18.05
N THR A 369 12.98 10.18 -17.67
CA THR A 369 12.61 10.78 -16.39
C THR A 369 11.10 10.95 -16.29
N ASN A 370 10.53 10.46 -15.19
CA ASN A 370 9.14 10.71 -14.85
C ASN A 370 8.95 12.22 -14.57
N PRO A 371 7.91 12.89 -15.11
CA PRO A 371 7.66 14.30 -14.84
C PRO A 371 7.20 14.60 -13.40
N ARG A 372 6.82 13.57 -12.63
CA ARG A 372 6.23 13.64 -11.28
C ARG A 372 6.92 12.70 -10.28
N PRO A 373 8.27 12.70 -10.22
CA PRO A 373 9.01 11.67 -9.48
C PRO A 373 8.80 11.79 -7.96
N ASP A 374 8.63 13.00 -7.45
CA ASP A 374 8.49 13.26 -6.02
C ASP A 374 7.12 12.79 -5.52
N GLU A 375 6.05 12.94 -6.32
CA GLU A 375 4.72 12.41 -5.98
C GLU A 375 4.75 10.89 -5.95
N TYR A 376 5.36 10.25 -6.95
CA TYR A 376 5.53 8.79 -6.94
C TYR A 376 6.36 8.31 -5.74
N SER A 377 7.44 9.01 -5.39
CA SER A 377 8.26 8.68 -4.23
C SER A 377 7.43 8.74 -2.94
N LYS A 378 6.76 9.87 -2.68
CA LYS A 378 5.96 10.07 -1.47
C LYS A 378 4.77 9.11 -1.38
N TYR A 379 4.01 8.98 -2.46
CA TYR A 379 2.82 8.14 -2.45
C TYR A 379 3.16 6.66 -2.32
N ASN A 380 4.23 6.20 -2.97
CA ASN A 380 4.66 4.83 -2.78
C ASN A 380 5.18 4.58 -1.36
N HIS A 381 5.91 5.53 -0.77
CA HIS A 381 6.34 5.45 0.64
C HIS A 381 5.13 5.20 1.55
N ASP A 382 4.08 6.00 1.40
CA ASP A 382 2.88 5.90 2.24
C ASP A 382 2.05 4.65 1.93
N MET A 383 1.80 4.34 0.64
CA MET A 383 0.99 3.19 0.20
C MET A 383 1.61 1.84 0.57
N THR A 384 2.93 1.79 0.70
CA THR A 384 3.67 0.55 0.97
C THR A 384 4.30 0.49 2.36
N HIS A 385 3.99 1.47 3.24
CA HIS A 385 4.63 1.67 4.55
C HIS A 385 4.76 0.37 5.36
N TYR A 386 3.68 -0.39 5.52
CA TYR A 386 3.67 -1.62 6.32
C TYR A 386 3.79 -2.91 5.52
N ASN A 387 3.19 -2.98 4.32
CA ASN A 387 3.25 -4.20 3.51
C ASN A 387 4.62 -4.37 2.82
N ARG A 388 5.42 -3.30 2.78
CA ARG A 388 6.77 -3.24 2.22
C ARG A 388 6.85 -3.73 0.78
N TYR A 389 5.81 -3.49 -0.02
CA TYR A 389 5.85 -3.80 -1.47
C TYR A 389 7.01 -3.05 -2.13
N ALA A 390 7.83 -3.76 -2.92
CA ALA A 390 8.84 -3.09 -3.76
C ALA A 390 8.14 -2.07 -4.64
N HIS A 391 8.69 -0.87 -4.83
CA HIS A 391 7.97 0.13 -5.61
C HIS A 391 8.91 0.96 -6.48
N GLY A 392 8.42 1.50 -7.58
CA GLY A 392 9.25 2.26 -8.53
C GLY A 392 8.75 2.16 -9.96
N PRO A 393 9.41 2.83 -10.92
CA PRO A 393 9.07 2.65 -12.32
C PRO A 393 9.21 1.18 -12.69
N SER A 394 8.37 0.68 -13.60
CA SER A 394 8.36 -0.73 -13.96
C SER A 394 9.74 -1.24 -14.39
N THR A 395 10.55 -0.40 -15.06
CA THR A 395 11.92 -0.74 -15.47
C THR A 395 12.90 -0.95 -14.30
N SER A 396 12.61 -0.46 -13.09
CA SER A 396 13.46 -0.63 -11.90
C SER A 396 13.06 -1.81 -11.02
N ILE A 397 11.89 -2.39 -11.25
CA ILE A 397 11.30 -3.51 -10.47
C ILE A 397 11.11 -4.77 -11.33
N SER A 398 11.01 -4.58 -12.63
CA SER A 398 10.79 -5.62 -13.62
C SER A 398 11.71 -5.37 -14.81
N ALA A 399 11.18 -5.52 -16.01
CA ALA A 399 11.85 -5.16 -17.25
C ALA A 399 11.00 -4.14 -18.02
N LEU A 400 11.57 -3.63 -19.12
CA LEU A 400 10.84 -2.85 -20.11
C LEU A 400 9.58 -3.61 -20.54
N ASN A 401 8.44 -2.94 -20.61
CA ASN A 401 7.13 -3.51 -20.96
C ASN A 401 6.23 -2.47 -21.66
N SER A 402 6.62 -2.10 -22.88
CA SER A 402 5.94 -1.06 -23.67
C SER A 402 4.48 -1.36 -24.03
N GLY A 403 3.69 -0.29 -24.21
CA GLY A 403 2.27 -0.40 -24.54
C GLY A 403 1.37 -0.73 -23.35
N ASN A 404 1.85 -0.55 -22.13
CA ASN A 404 1.03 -0.64 -20.92
C ASN A 404 0.15 0.60 -20.74
N MET A 405 -0.91 0.47 -19.94
CA MET A 405 -1.89 1.55 -19.76
C MET A 405 -1.37 2.68 -18.86
N ASN A 406 -0.55 2.39 -17.84
CA ASN A 406 -0.04 3.39 -16.90
C ASN A 406 0.76 4.50 -17.61
N ASP A 407 1.62 4.08 -18.53
CA ASP A 407 2.40 4.96 -19.40
C ASP A 407 1.50 5.91 -20.21
N TRP A 408 0.42 5.38 -20.78
CA TRP A 408 -0.53 6.19 -21.55
C TRP A 408 -1.37 7.11 -20.65
N MET A 409 -1.79 6.66 -19.47
CA MET A 409 -2.55 7.46 -18.50
C MET A 409 -1.74 8.67 -18.02
N LEU A 410 -0.47 8.47 -17.63
CA LEU A 410 0.44 9.56 -17.22
C LEU A 410 0.83 10.46 -18.39
N GLY A 411 1.16 9.87 -19.54
CA GLY A 411 1.57 10.62 -20.74
C GLY A 411 2.99 11.16 -20.68
N GLY A 412 3.24 12.41 -21.10
CA GLY A 412 4.57 13.04 -21.09
C GLY A 412 5.19 13.31 -22.48
N PRO A 413 6.54 13.33 -22.61
CA PRO A 413 7.23 13.65 -23.86
C PRO A 413 6.81 12.79 -25.05
N SER A 414 6.90 13.31 -26.28
CA SER A 414 6.51 12.54 -27.47
C SER A 414 7.31 11.24 -27.60
N GLY A 415 6.62 10.10 -27.60
CA GLY A 415 7.22 8.78 -27.79
C GLY A 415 7.78 8.55 -29.21
N PRO A 416 8.66 7.56 -29.40
CA PRO A 416 9.14 7.15 -30.71
C PRO A 416 7.97 6.69 -31.59
N GLY A 417 7.90 7.18 -32.82
CA GLY A 417 6.80 6.87 -33.75
C GLY A 417 5.68 7.91 -33.87
N SER A 418 5.82 9.08 -33.22
CA SER A 418 5.06 10.31 -33.48
C SER A 418 3.54 10.12 -33.62
N ASN A 419 2.81 9.89 -32.51
CA ASN A 419 1.37 10.19 -32.39
C ASN A 419 0.92 10.16 -30.91
N GLY A 420 1.43 11.06 -30.06
CA GLY A 420 0.80 11.34 -28.76
C GLY A 420 1.75 11.61 -27.60
N THR A 421 1.25 12.37 -26.62
CA THR A 421 1.86 12.67 -25.33
C THR A 421 1.15 11.88 -24.21
N GLY A 422 0.66 10.68 -24.54
CA GLY A 422 -0.29 9.91 -23.73
C GLY A 422 -1.74 10.39 -23.85
N SER A 423 -2.50 10.22 -22.79
CA SER A 423 -3.90 10.60 -22.64
C SER A 423 -4.10 12.13 -22.61
N GLY A 424 -3.06 12.88 -22.19
CA GLY A 424 -3.14 14.31 -21.91
C GLY A 424 -3.78 14.66 -20.57
N LYS A 425 -4.04 13.66 -19.70
CA LYS A 425 -4.65 13.83 -18.37
C LYS A 425 -3.64 13.91 -17.22
N GLU A 426 -2.39 13.46 -17.43
CA GLU A 426 -1.33 13.47 -16.42
C GLU A 426 -1.65 12.65 -15.14
N THR A 427 -2.59 11.71 -15.25
CA THR A 427 -3.05 10.81 -14.19
C THR A 427 -1.92 9.94 -13.68
N LEU A 428 -1.71 9.91 -12.37
CA LEU A 428 -0.75 9.02 -11.75
C LEU A 428 -1.33 7.61 -11.70
N ALA A 429 -0.68 6.67 -12.39
CA ALA A 429 -1.15 5.29 -12.47
C ALA A 429 -0.11 4.29 -11.95
N TRP A 430 -0.60 3.24 -11.29
CA TRP A 430 0.20 2.14 -10.76
C TRP A 430 -0.31 0.78 -11.21
N THR A 431 0.58 -0.19 -11.14
CA THR A 431 0.37 -1.63 -11.27
C THR A 431 0.76 -2.28 -9.94
N PRO A 432 -0.18 -2.40 -8.98
CA PRO A 432 0.04 -3.23 -7.80
C PRO A 432 0.03 -4.72 -8.22
N GLU A 433 1.15 -5.40 -8.06
CA GLU A 433 1.37 -6.83 -8.30
C GLU A 433 1.12 -7.61 -7.00
N ASN A 434 -0.13 -7.96 -6.74
CA ASN A 434 -0.59 -8.47 -5.45
C ASN A 434 -0.23 -9.94 -5.24
N GLY A 435 0.31 -10.23 -4.06
CA GLY A 435 0.66 -11.58 -3.63
C GLY A 435 2.06 -12.02 -4.06
N LEU A 436 2.56 -13.05 -3.37
CA LEU A 436 3.87 -13.65 -3.62
C LEU A 436 3.77 -14.94 -4.43
N ALA A 437 4.89 -15.31 -5.05
CA ALA A 437 5.06 -16.66 -5.60
C ALA A 437 4.81 -17.74 -4.53
N SER A 438 5.26 -17.53 -3.29
CA SER A 438 5.11 -18.48 -2.18
C SER A 438 3.67 -18.60 -1.65
N GLU A 439 2.79 -17.65 -1.93
CA GLU A 439 1.38 -17.75 -1.51
C GLU A 439 0.57 -18.67 -2.43
N GLY A 440 1.21 -19.14 -3.49
CA GLY A 440 0.76 -20.31 -4.23
C GLY A 440 1.11 -21.64 -3.56
N THR A 441 2.16 -21.77 -2.76
CA THR A 441 2.55 -23.09 -2.22
C THR A 441 3.36 -22.90 -0.96
N GLY A 442 3.11 -23.68 0.10
CA GLY A 442 3.92 -23.68 1.33
C GLY A 442 5.42 -23.94 1.09
N GLY A 443 6.13 -22.92 0.61
CA GLY A 443 7.38 -23.05 -0.13
C GLY A 443 7.24 -22.81 -1.64
N THR A 444 7.37 -21.54 -2.04
CA THR A 444 8.12 -21.08 -3.23
C THR A 444 7.43 -20.91 -4.62
N TYR A 445 6.26 -21.46 -4.97
CA TYR A 445 5.83 -21.44 -6.39
C TYR A 445 4.31 -21.56 -6.72
N GLY A 446 3.60 -20.45 -6.93
CA GLY A 446 2.34 -20.42 -7.70
C GLY A 446 1.46 -19.16 -7.59
N GLY A 447 1.98 -17.97 -7.87
CA GLY A 447 1.30 -16.72 -7.47
C GLY A 447 0.10 -16.25 -8.33
N PHE A 448 -0.11 -16.75 -9.56
CA PHE A 448 -1.27 -16.31 -10.38
C PHE A 448 -2.59 -16.83 -9.82
N TRP A 449 -2.56 -18.08 -9.36
CA TRP A 449 -3.64 -18.75 -8.63
C TRP A 449 -3.14 -19.00 -7.20
N PRO A 450 -3.40 -18.11 -6.23
CA PRO A 450 -3.00 -18.35 -4.84
C PRO A 450 -3.76 -19.53 -4.24
N GLN A 451 -3.27 -20.08 -3.12
CA GLN A 451 -4.10 -20.97 -2.31
C GLN A 451 -5.35 -20.21 -1.84
N PRO A 452 -6.54 -20.86 -1.81
CA PRO A 452 -7.76 -20.26 -1.30
C PRO A 452 -7.61 -19.50 0.03
N SER A 453 -6.83 -20.03 0.98
CA SER A 453 -6.56 -19.39 2.29
C SER A 453 -5.78 -18.07 2.17
N ASN A 454 -5.10 -17.82 1.07
CA ASN A 454 -4.31 -16.61 0.84
C ASN A 454 -5.09 -15.46 0.18
N TYR A 455 -6.29 -15.69 -0.36
CA TYR A 455 -7.09 -14.57 -0.92
C TYR A 455 -7.39 -13.49 0.13
N LEU A 456 -7.75 -13.88 1.36
CA LEU A 456 -8.07 -12.93 2.42
C LEU A 456 -6.83 -12.11 2.87
N PRO A 457 -5.68 -12.73 3.22
CA PRO A 457 -4.45 -11.98 3.51
C PRO A 457 -3.99 -11.07 2.36
N ILE A 458 -4.06 -11.53 1.11
CA ILE A 458 -3.69 -10.73 -0.07
C ILE A 458 -4.62 -9.51 -0.17
N ALA A 459 -5.93 -9.68 0.01
CA ALA A 459 -6.91 -8.59 -0.01
C ALA A 459 -6.68 -7.57 1.10
N LYS A 460 -6.44 -8.03 2.34
CA LYS A 460 -6.13 -7.15 3.47
C LYS A 460 -4.88 -6.30 3.22
N ARG A 461 -3.83 -6.86 2.60
CA ARG A 461 -2.60 -6.09 2.29
C ARG A 461 -2.78 -5.00 1.22
N ALA A 462 -3.80 -5.11 0.38
CA ALA A 462 -4.13 -4.12 -0.64
C ALA A 462 -4.98 -2.95 -0.10
N MET A 463 -5.49 -3.03 1.13
CA MET A 463 -6.38 -2.01 1.68
C MET A 463 -5.75 -0.64 1.81
N ARG A 464 -4.50 -0.57 2.31
CA ARG A 464 -3.77 0.71 2.47
C ARG A 464 -3.67 1.46 1.16
N MET A 465 -3.09 0.81 0.15
CA MET A 465 -2.87 1.42 -1.17
C MET A 465 -4.20 1.86 -1.79
N ASN A 466 -5.28 1.09 -1.60
CA ASN A 466 -6.59 1.44 -2.11
C ASN A 466 -7.14 2.70 -1.45
N PHE A 467 -7.13 2.78 -0.12
CA PHE A 467 -7.57 3.98 0.61
C PHE A 467 -6.73 5.20 0.29
N LEU A 468 -5.41 5.07 0.25
CA LEU A 468 -4.53 6.20 -0.04
C LEU A 468 -4.65 6.67 -1.48
N ALA A 469 -4.93 5.79 -2.45
CA ALA A 469 -5.19 6.22 -3.83
C ALA A 469 -6.45 7.10 -3.92
N ALA A 470 -7.49 6.75 -3.16
CA ALA A 470 -8.69 7.57 -3.04
C ALA A 470 -8.35 8.92 -2.38
N TYR A 471 -7.75 8.92 -1.19
CA TYR A 471 -7.37 10.15 -0.50
C TYR A 471 -6.49 11.07 -1.35
N PHE A 472 -5.46 10.54 -2.00
CA PHE A 472 -4.57 11.33 -2.86
C PHE A 472 -5.26 11.83 -4.13
N SER A 473 -6.31 11.18 -4.64
CA SER A 473 -7.12 11.74 -5.73
C SER A 473 -7.87 12.99 -5.26
N GLY A 474 -8.38 12.94 -4.03
CA GLY A 474 -9.18 14.00 -3.44
C GLY A 474 -8.43 15.21 -2.92
N LYS A 475 -9.14 16.02 -2.13
CA LYS A 475 -8.64 17.18 -1.39
C LYS A 475 -8.04 16.74 -0.05
N TYR A 476 -6.85 16.16 -0.07
CA TYR A 476 -6.26 15.56 1.12
C TYR A 476 -5.00 16.26 1.61
N ALA A 477 -4.87 16.37 2.92
CA ALA A 477 -3.66 16.84 3.57
C ALA A 477 -3.40 16.06 4.85
N LYS A 478 -2.11 15.92 5.18
CA LYS A 478 -1.65 15.34 6.44
C LYS A 478 -1.33 16.44 7.44
N LEU A 479 -1.73 16.24 8.69
CA LEU A 479 -1.34 17.09 9.80
C LEU A 479 -0.11 16.49 10.48
N HIS A 480 0.88 17.33 10.75
CA HIS A 480 2.06 16.97 11.51
C HIS A 480 2.07 17.74 12.83
N ASP A 481 2.06 17.02 13.95
CA ASP A 481 2.30 17.61 15.28
C ASP A 481 3.81 17.80 15.49
N LEU A 482 4.23 19.06 15.57
CA LEU A 482 5.63 19.45 15.78
C LEU A 482 5.87 19.99 17.18
N ASN A 483 4.94 19.75 18.12
CA ASN A 483 5.06 20.23 19.49
C ASN A 483 5.87 19.28 20.36
N LYS A 484 6.90 19.82 21.02
CA LYS A 484 7.56 19.15 22.14
C LYS A 484 6.54 18.83 23.25
N THR A 485 6.66 17.67 23.87
CA THR A 485 5.75 17.27 24.96
C THR A 485 5.93 18.08 26.24
N ASP A 486 7.12 18.65 26.48
CA ASP A 486 7.42 19.48 27.64
C ASP A 486 7.20 20.98 27.38
N ILE A 487 5.98 21.46 27.60
CA ILE A 487 5.69 22.89 27.52
C ILE A 487 6.18 23.58 28.80
N THR A 488 7.08 24.56 28.65
CA THR A 488 7.72 25.25 29.80
C THR A 488 7.30 26.71 29.97
N SER A 489 6.63 27.28 28.97
CA SER A 489 6.22 28.69 28.95
C SER A 489 4.72 28.83 29.16
N LEU A 490 4.30 29.90 29.84
CA LEU A 490 2.88 30.22 30.04
C LEU A 490 2.20 30.76 28.77
N SER A 491 2.97 31.13 27.76
CA SER A 491 2.46 31.58 26.47
C SER A 491 3.47 31.27 25.37
N GLY A 492 2.98 30.92 24.19
CA GLY A 492 3.81 30.58 23.05
C GLY A 492 2.96 30.23 21.83
N ASN A 493 3.52 29.43 20.92
CA ASN A 493 2.77 28.83 19.81
C ASN A 493 2.79 27.31 19.95
N LEU A 494 1.65 26.70 19.66
CA LEU A 494 1.59 25.31 19.25
C LEU A 494 1.98 25.27 17.77
N ASN A 495 3.00 24.47 17.42
CA ASN A 495 3.54 24.35 16.08
C ASN A 495 3.04 23.07 15.43
N PHE A 496 2.45 23.20 14.26
CA PHE A 496 2.01 22.11 13.41
C PHE A 496 2.60 22.31 12.02
N ALA A 497 2.47 21.31 11.16
CA ALA A 497 2.55 21.52 9.73
C ALA A 497 1.38 20.84 9.02
N VAL A 498 0.98 21.43 7.89
CA VAL A 498 0.01 20.85 6.96
C VAL A 498 0.77 20.51 5.69
N GLU A 499 0.67 19.26 5.25
CA GLU A 499 1.28 18.79 4.01
C GLU A 499 0.18 18.43 3.02
N ASN A 500 0.14 19.11 1.87
CA ASN A 500 -0.84 18.80 0.83
C ASN A 500 -0.42 17.53 0.08
N LEU A 501 -1.27 16.50 0.13
CA LEU A 501 -1.05 15.23 -0.55
C LEU A 501 -2.15 14.91 -1.56
N GLY A 502 -3.15 15.78 -1.71
CA GLY A 502 -4.24 15.63 -2.67
C GLY A 502 -3.88 16.21 -4.04
N GLN A 503 -4.32 15.53 -5.09
CA GLN A 503 -4.25 15.99 -6.48
C GLN A 503 -5.27 17.09 -6.76
N THR A 504 -6.37 17.10 -6.01
CA THR A 504 -7.39 18.15 -6.11
C THR A 504 -7.04 19.31 -5.19
N SER A 505 -6.99 20.52 -5.75
CA SER A 505 -6.71 21.74 -4.98
C SER A 505 -7.76 21.98 -3.88
N SER A 506 -7.31 22.43 -2.72
CA SER A 506 -8.16 22.75 -1.58
C SER A 506 -7.53 23.84 -0.72
N ASP A 507 -8.37 24.57 0.00
CA ASP A 507 -7.98 25.22 1.25
C ASP A 507 -8.00 24.19 2.40
N PHE A 508 -7.01 24.28 3.30
CA PHE A 508 -6.92 23.43 4.49
C PHE A 508 -6.91 24.26 5.75
N THR A 509 -7.83 24.01 6.68
CA THR A 509 -7.94 24.80 7.92
C THR A 509 -7.63 23.96 9.15
N VAL A 510 -6.66 24.41 9.93
CA VAL A 510 -6.33 23.86 11.24
C VAL A 510 -7.06 24.67 12.31
N THR A 511 -7.88 23.98 13.10
CA THR A 511 -8.56 24.55 14.27
C THR A 511 -8.06 23.85 15.52
N VAL A 512 -7.71 24.62 16.55
CA VAL A 512 -7.33 24.08 17.86
C VAL A 512 -8.28 24.63 18.92
N THR A 513 -8.84 23.74 19.73
CA THR A 513 -9.77 24.09 20.80
C THR A 513 -9.29 23.55 22.14
N PRO A 514 -9.45 24.30 23.24
CA PRO A 514 -8.97 23.87 24.55
C PRO A 514 -9.83 22.69 25.05
N VAL A 515 -9.20 21.68 25.63
CA VAL A 515 -9.87 20.58 26.33
C VAL A 515 -9.60 20.68 27.83
N SER A 516 -8.34 20.93 28.23
CA SER A 516 -7.99 21.17 29.63
C SER A 516 -8.33 22.60 30.08
N SER A 517 -8.78 22.73 31.33
CA SER A 517 -9.22 24.02 31.92
C SER A 517 -8.08 25.02 32.16
N ASN A 518 -6.83 24.55 32.15
CA ASN A 518 -5.63 25.37 32.31
C ASN A 518 -5.19 26.09 31.03
N ILE A 519 -5.91 25.93 29.91
CA ILE A 519 -5.72 26.73 28.71
C ILE A 519 -6.68 27.93 28.76
N ILE A 520 -6.15 29.13 28.97
CA ILE A 520 -6.94 30.38 29.01
C ILE A 520 -7.43 30.74 27.60
N SER A 521 -6.56 30.62 26.59
CA SER A 521 -6.91 30.97 25.22
C SER A 521 -6.01 30.27 24.21
N LEU A 522 -6.59 29.97 23.04
CA LEU A 522 -5.88 29.54 21.84
C LEU A 522 -6.11 30.55 20.71
N GLY A 523 -5.19 30.56 19.75
CA GLY A 523 -5.25 31.38 18.56
C GLY A 523 -6.43 31.01 17.65
N ALA A 524 -6.77 31.91 16.73
CA ALA A 524 -7.81 31.66 15.74
C ALA A 524 -7.39 30.52 14.78
N PRO A 525 -8.36 29.85 14.12
CA PRO A 525 -8.07 28.89 13.07
C PRO A 525 -7.14 29.44 11.98
N SER A 526 -6.28 28.60 11.44
CA SER A 526 -5.32 28.95 10.40
C SER A 526 -5.64 28.20 9.11
N THR A 527 -5.96 28.96 8.05
CA THR A 527 -6.26 28.42 6.72
C THR A 527 -5.04 28.54 5.81
N GLN A 528 -4.67 27.42 5.19
CA GLN A 528 -3.61 27.31 4.19
C GLN A 528 -4.25 27.18 2.82
N SER A 529 -3.97 28.13 1.92
CA SER A 529 -4.55 28.20 0.58
C SER A 529 -3.49 28.09 -0.50
N GLY A 530 -3.85 27.49 -1.64
CA GLY A 530 -2.99 27.44 -2.82
C GLY A 530 -1.70 26.63 -2.63
N MET A 531 -1.73 25.63 -1.74
CA MET A 531 -0.60 24.74 -1.53
C MET A 531 -0.40 23.85 -2.77
N ALA A 532 0.82 23.83 -3.31
CA ALA A 532 1.18 22.84 -4.32
C ALA A 532 1.15 21.42 -3.73
N VAL A 533 1.00 20.40 -4.58
CA VAL A 533 1.13 19.00 -4.14
C VAL A 533 2.52 18.80 -3.53
N LEU A 534 2.59 18.06 -2.42
CA LEU A 534 3.77 17.82 -1.56
C LEU A 534 4.29 19.03 -0.78
N GLN A 535 3.70 20.22 -0.97
CA GLN A 535 4.08 21.38 -0.19
C GLN A 535 3.69 21.18 1.27
N GLN A 536 4.60 21.52 2.17
CA GLN A 536 4.36 21.57 3.60
C GLN A 536 4.45 23.02 4.10
N ASN A 537 3.40 23.48 4.79
CA ASN A 537 3.38 24.79 5.43
C ASN A 537 3.36 24.63 6.94
N ASN A 538 4.20 25.39 7.65
CA ASN A 538 4.16 25.47 9.10
C ASN A 538 2.94 26.30 9.54
N VAL A 539 2.25 25.81 10.56
CA VAL A 539 1.05 26.41 11.14
C VAL A 539 1.27 26.63 12.62
N ASN A 540 1.19 27.89 13.06
CA ASN A 540 1.42 28.27 14.45
C ASN A 540 0.12 28.79 15.07
N ILE A 541 -0.30 28.18 16.18
CA ILE A 541 -1.49 28.58 16.93
C ILE A 541 -1.05 29.06 18.31
N SER A 542 -1.21 30.36 18.59
CA SER A 542 -0.81 30.93 19.86
C SER A 542 -1.57 30.30 21.03
N TYR A 543 -0.94 30.12 22.19
CA TYR A 543 -1.61 29.70 23.42
C TYR A 543 -1.27 30.61 24.60
N VAL A 544 -2.17 30.66 25.57
CA VAL A 544 -1.94 31.24 26.90
C VAL A 544 -2.47 30.26 27.93
N LEU A 545 -1.63 29.88 28.89
CA LEU A 545 -1.96 28.98 30.00
C LEU A 545 -2.30 29.78 31.26
N ASP A 546 -3.05 29.15 32.15
CA ASP A 546 -3.34 29.67 33.48
C ASP A 546 -2.03 29.85 34.28
N PRO A 547 -1.72 31.04 34.82
CA PRO A 547 -0.58 31.23 35.71
C PRO A 547 -0.56 30.32 36.94
N GLY A 548 -1.70 29.72 37.31
CA GLY A 548 -1.83 28.73 38.37
C GLY A 548 -1.51 27.28 37.96
N ILE A 549 -1.21 27.02 36.68
CA ILE A 549 -0.83 25.69 36.20
C ILE A 549 0.41 25.17 36.94
N SER A 550 0.34 23.92 37.38
CA SER A 550 1.40 23.26 38.14
C SER A 550 2.21 22.32 37.25
N ALA A 551 3.45 22.03 37.65
CA ALA A 551 4.28 21.05 36.96
C ALA A 551 3.54 19.69 36.90
N LEU A 552 3.68 18.97 35.78
CA LEU A 552 3.01 17.70 35.45
C LEU A 552 1.51 17.82 35.12
N ASP A 553 0.94 19.02 35.10
CA ASP A 553 -0.44 19.19 34.64
C ASP A 553 -0.55 18.96 33.12
N LYS A 554 -1.62 18.28 32.69
CA LYS A 554 -1.94 18.09 31.27
C LYS A 554 -2.37 19.39 30.62
N ILE A 555 -1.79 19.66 29.47
CA ILE A 555 -2.26 20.65 28.51
C ILE A 555 -2.88 19.83 27.37
N GLU A 556 -4.20 19.65 27.41
CA GLU A 556 -4.94 18.88 26.43
C GLU A 556 -5.72 19.83 25.52
N PHE A 557 -5.57 19.65 24.22
CA PHE A 557 -6.27 20.42 23.21
C PHE A 557 -6.69 19.52 22.06
N LYS A 558 -7.84 19.84 21.47
CA LYS A 558 -8.34 19.13 20.30
C LYS A 558 -7.90 19.85 19.04
N VAL A 559 -7.25 19.14 18.14
CA VAL A 559 -6.88 19.63 16.80
C VAL A 559 -7.79 19.01 15.76
N VAL A 560 -8.31 19.85 14.87
CA VAL A 560 -9.14 19.46 13.73
C VAL A 560 -8.53 20.04 12.46
N LEU A 561 -8.19 19.17 11.52
CA LEU A 561 -7.83 19.54 10.15
C LEU A 561 -9.06 19.33 9.25
N THR A 562 -9.45 20.38 8.53
CA THR A 562 -10.57 20.36 7.58
C THR A 562 -10.10 20.76 6.20
N ASN A 563 -10.86 20.36 5.18
CA ASN A 563 -10.73 20.86 3.82
C ASN A 563 -11.99 21.63 3.38
N ASP A 564 -12.05 22.06 2.12
CA ASP A 564 -13.12 22.91 1.60
C ASP A 564 -14.20 22.16 0.79
N TYR A 565 -14.32 20.83 0.91
CA TYR A 565 -15.45 20.10 0.33
C TYR A 565 -16.80 20.61 0.88
N ALA A 566 -16.87 20.74 2.21
CA ALA A 566 -17.94 21.36 2.96
C ALA A 566 -17.34 22.13 4.14
N SER A 567 -18.09 23.05 4.75
CA SER A 567 -17.58 23.94 5.80
C SER A 567 -16.99 23.24 7.04
N ASP A 568 -17.24 21.94 7.19
CA ASP A 568 -16.90 21.10 8.34
C ASP A 568 -16.34 19.73 7.93
N ASN A 569 -15.82 19.57 6.71
CA ASN A 569 -15.31 18.28 6.26
C ASN A 569 -13.97 17.95 6.94
N VAL A 570 -14.03 17.07 7.96
CA VAL A 570 -12.89 16.71 8.82
C VAL A 570 -12.00 15.66 8.16
N LEU A 571 -10.75 16.04 7.89
CA LEU A 571 -9.69 15.12 7.43
C LEU A 571 -9.01 14.41 8.58
N TYR A 572 -8.84 15.09 9.72
CA TYR A 572 -8.17 14.55 10.90
C TYR A 572 -8.68 15.26 12.14
N GLU A 573 -8.95 14.49 13.19
CA GLU A 573 -9.33 14.99 14.50
C GLU A 573 -8.63 14.17 15.58
N ALA A 574 -7.93 14.84 16.50
CA ALA A 574 -7.28 14.20 17.63
C ALA A 574 -7.23 15.12 18.86
N ASN A 575 -7.31 14.51 20.04
CA ASN A 575 -6.92 15.17 21.28
C ASN A 575 -5.43 14.97 21.49
N ILE A 576 -4.68 16.06 21.48
CA ILE A 576 -3.24 16.05 21.71
C ILE A 576 -2.99 16.46 23.16
N VAL A 577 -2.19 15.66 23.86
CA VAL A 577 -1.81 15.89 25.26
C VAL A 577 -0.34 16.27 25.33
N LYS A 578 -0.06 17.40 25.97
CA LYS A 578 1.29 17.84 26.36
C LYS A 578 1.35 18.04 27.87
N LEU A 579 2.53 18.17 28.45
CA LEU A 579 2.72 18.35 29.89
C LEU A 579 3.39 19.69 30.19
N TYR A 580 2.91 20.37 31.24
CA TYR A 580 3.56 21.59 31.71
C TYR A 580 4.74 21.24 32.63
N ASN A 581 5.95 21.67 32.28
CA ASN A 581 7.19 21.42 33.04
C ASN A 581 7.33 19.97 33.58
N PRO A 582 7.23 18.93 32.73
CA PRO A 582 7.47 17.56 33.16
C PRO A 582 8.93 17.34 33.56
N ASN A 583 9.19 16.22 34.24
CA ASN A 583 10.55 15.80 34.52
C ASN A 583 11.21 15.30 33.23
N VAL A 584 12.20 16.05 32.73
CA VAL A 584 13.01 15.65 31.57
C VAL A 584 14.22 14.87 32.08
N ILE A 585 14.25 13.57 31.81
CA ILE A 585 15.26 12.63 32.30
C ILE A 585 16.60 12.85 31.58
N PHE A 586 16.53 13.15 30.28
CA PHE A 586 17.69 13.41 29.44
C PHE A 586 17.34 14.43 28.34
N VAL A 587 18.29 15.28 28.00
CA VAL A 587 18.19 16.23 26.89
C VAL A 587 19.55 16.37 26.21
N ASP A 588 19.54 16.35 24.89
CA ASP A 588 20.65 16.74 24.04
C ASP A 588 20.24 17.94 23.18
N ASP A 589 21.14 18.92 23.11
CA ASP A 589 21.01 20.13 22.30
C ASP A 589 22.35 20.33 21.58
N PRO A 590 22.46 19.89 20.30
CA PRO A 590 23.73 19.85 19.59
C PRO A 590 24.39 21.23 19.40
N ASP A 591 23.66 22.34 19.49
CA ASP A 591 24.25 23.68 19.49
C ASP A 591 25.15 23.92 20.71
N SER A 592 24.84 23.27 21.83
CA SER A 592 25.59 23.40 23.08
C SER A 592 26.50 22.20 23.37
N SER A 593 26.06 20.99 23.02
CA SER A 593 26.76 19.74 23.33
C SER A 593 27.60 19.21 22.18
N GLY A 594 27.29 19.59 20.94
CA GLY A 594 27.83 18.91 19.76
C GLY A 594 27.58 17.40 19.86
N LEU A 595 28.66 16.62 20.05
CA LEU A 595 28.61 15.16 20.24
C LEU A 595 28.98 14.71 21.67
N THR A 596 29.16 15.62 22.64
CA THR A 596 29.72 15.27 23.97
C THR A 596 28.81 14.35 24.80
N ASN A 597 27.52 14.32 24.50
CA ASN A 597 26.55 13.44 25.15
C ASN A 597 26.52 12.02 24.56
N TRP A 598 27.34 11.75 23.55
CA TRP A 598 27.30 10.50 22.80
C TRP A 598 28.68 9.82 22.72
N THR A 599 28.67 8.48 22.74
CA THR A 599 29.81 7.62 22.42
C THR A 599 29.62 7.07 21.02
N GLN A 600 30.60 7.33 20.15
CA GLN A 600 30.56 6.94 18.75
C GLN A 600 31.29 5.62 18.51
N THR A 601 30.71 4.76 17.67
CA THR A 601 31.43 3.73 16.91
C THR A 601 31.31 4.08 15.43
N GLY A 602 32.43 4.23 14.72
CA GLY A 602 32.44 4.97 13.46
C GLY A 602 32.42 6.48 13.69
N THR A 603 32.32 7.28 12.63
CA THR A 603 32.32 8.75 12.73
C THR A 603 30.93 9.30 12.44
N TRP A 604 30.36 10.01 13.40
CA TRP A 604 29.19 10.89 13.25
C TRP A 604 29.66 12.35 13.22
N TYR A 605 28.84 13.22 12.67
CA TYR A 605 29.16 14.63 12.46
C TYR A 605 28.09 15.53 13.04
N THR A 606 28.40 16.82 13.11
CA THR A 606 27.39 17.87 13.23
C THR A 606 27.19 18.55 11.88
N THR A 607 25.98 19.04 11.62
CA THR A 607 25.59 19.75 10.40
C THR A 607 24.88 21.08 10.74
N LEU A 608 24.86 22.01 9.78
CA LEU A 608 24.15 23.29 9.89
C LEU A 608 22.69 23.22 9.42
N ASP A 609 22.30 22.12 8.76
CA ASP A 609 20.89 21.81 8.53
C ASP A 609 20.31 21.28 9.83
N ALA A 610 19.61 22.13 10.57
CA ALA A 610 19.08 21.84 11.89
C ALA A 610 17.61 22.24 11.97
N TYR A 611 16.83 21.51 12.76
CA TYR A 611 15.44 21.85 13.00
C TYR A 611 15.34 23.05 13.94
N SER A 612 16.08 22.99 15.05
CA SER A 612 16.20 24.04 16.05
C SER A 612 17.59 24.65 15.99
N GLY A 613 17.68 25.95 16.30
CA GLY A 613 18.97 26.62 16.44
C GLY A 613 19.81 26.58 15.16
N THR A 614 21.06 26.11 15.24
CA THR A 614 22.00 26.13 14.10
C THR A 614 22.75 24.82 13.86
N THR A 615 22.59 23.82 14.73
CA THR A 615 23.39 22.60 14.71
C THR A 615 22.53 21.38 14.97
N ALA A 616 22.64 20.36 14.11
CA ALA A 616 22.08 19.03 14.33
C ALA A 616 23.16 17.96 14.22
N ILE A 617 22.83 16.71 14.59
CA ILE A 617 23.73 15.55 14.49
C ILE A 617 23.38 14.77 13.23
N THR A 618 24.39 14.28 12.49
CA THR A 618 24.19 13.55 11.23
C THR A 618 25.18 12.40 11.02
N THR A 619 24.79 11.41 10.22
CA THR A 619 25.64 10.26 9.84
C THR A 619 26.74 10.61 8.84
N THR A 620 26.58 11.70 8.08
CA THR A 620 27.56 12.13 7.06
C THR A 620 27.57 13.66 6.89
N ASN A 621 28.71 14.23 6.52
CA ASN A 621 28.84 15.64 6.12
C ASN A 621 29.18 15.80 4.62
N THR A 622 29.18 14.69 3.89
CA THR A 622 29.35 14.62 2.44
C THR A 622 28.32 13.64 1.88
N PHE A 623 27.51 14.09 0.94
CA PHE A 623 26.59 13.23 0.19
C PHE A 623 27.25 12.82 -1.15
N PRO A 624 27.04 11.57 -1.61
CA PRO A 624 26.33 10.49 -0.93
C PRO A 624 27.12 9.90 0.26
N TYR A 625 26.45 9.34 1.27
CA TYR A 625 27.12 8.55 2.32
C TYR A 625 27.83 7.31 1.74
N ALA A 626 28.77 6.72 2.50
CA ALA A 626 29.57 5.59 2.03
C ALA A 626 28.85 4.24 2.17
N ASN A 627 29.06 3.35 1.20
CA ASN A 627 28.61 1.96 1.28
C ASN A 627 29.35 1.19 2.40
N SER A 628 28.73 0.11 2.88
CA SER A 628 29.26 -0.81 3.90
C SER A 628 29.63 -0.14 5.23
N ASP A 629 29.05 1.03 5.50
CA ASP A 629 29.13 1.71 6.78
C ASP A 629 28.36 0.95 7.88
N SER A 630 28.95 0.93 9.06
CA SER A 630 28.33 0.47 10.30
C SER A 630 28.69 1.45 11.41
N LYS A 631 27.83 2.45 11.62
CA LYS A 631 28.05 3.52 12.59
C LYS A 631 27.03 3.41 13.72
N GLN A 632 27.45 3.66 14.95
CA GLN A 632 26.58 3.69 16.11
C GLN A 632 26.83 4.96 16.91
N LEU A 633 25.76 5.56 17.40
CA LEU A 633 25.78 6.70 18.30
C LEU A 633 25.02 6.35 19.57
N GLN A 634 25.75 5.97 20.61
CA GLN A 634 25.18 5.54 21.87
C GLN A 634 25.14 6.71 22.86
N MET A 635 24.01 6.91 23.52
CA MET A 635 23.87 7.90 24.58
C MET A 635 24.81 7.57 25.75
N ASN A 636 25.49 8.58 26.29
CA ASN A 636 26.39 8.41 27.41
C ASN A 636 25.62 8.13 28.71
N GLY A 637 26.02 7.07 29.42
CA GLY A 637 25.35 6.66 30.66
C GLY A 637 24.07 5.86 30.42
N SER A 638 23.25 5.73 31.46
CA SER A 638 21.96 5.06 31.42
C SER A 638 20.92 5.88 32.17
N VAL A 639 19.64 5.65 31.86
CA VAL A 639 18.51 6.23 32.58
C VAL A 639 17.79 5.17 33.41
N ASN A 640 17.14 5.61 34.49
CA ASN A 640 16.36 4.75 35.38
C ASN A 640 14.87 5.04 35.16
N LEU A 641 14.13 4.04 34.68
CA LEU A 641 12.70 4.12 34.37
C LEU A 641 11.84 3.39 35.43
N THR A 642 12.44 2.96 36.55
CA THR A 642 11.72 2.27 37.63
C THR A 642 10.62 3.15 38.21
N GLY A 643 9.41 2.63 38.29
CA GLY A 643 8.26 3.31 38.90
C GLY A 643 7.60 4.39 38.03
N LEU A 644 8.09 4.61 36.80
CA LEU A 644 7.46 5.51 35.84
C LEU A 644 6.36 4.76 35.07
N PRO A 645 5.12 5.28 35.01
CA PRO A 645 4.01 4.62 34.33
C PRO A 645 4.15 4.66 32.80
N ALA A 646 4.73 5.74 32.27
CA ALA A 646 5.03 5.91 30.85
C ALA A 646 6.20 6.89 30.66
N VAL A 647 6.99 6.67 29.61
CA VAL A 647 8.15 7.49 29.24
C VAL A 647 8.11 7.73 27.74
N LEU A 648 8.44 8.94 27.31
CA LEU A 648 8.50 9.30 25.89
C LEU A 648 9.92 9.64 25.48
N VAL A 649 10.41 9.02 24.42
CA VAL A 649 11.60 9.49 23.70
C VAL A 649 11.14 10.35 22.53
N GLN A 650 11.71 11.55 22.40
CA GLN A 650 11.36 12.53 21.37
C GLN A 650 12.61 13.10 20.70
N PHE A 651 12.56 13.29 19.38
CA PHE A 651 13.55 14.04 18.61
C PHE A 651 12.96 14.44 17.25
N TYR A 652 13.55 15.43 16.59
CA TYR A 652 13.25 15.69 15.17
C TYR A 652 14.19 14.89 14.29
N GLY A 653 13.67 14.19 13.29
CA GLY A 653 14.44 13.43 12.31
C GLY A 653 14.24 13.93 10.89
N LYS A 654 15.31 13.92 10.10
CA LYS A 654 15.33 14.09 8.64
C LYS A 654 16.26 13.03 8.07
N TRP A 655 15.84 12.34 7.01
CA TRP A 655 16.69 11.35 6.36
C TRP A 655 16.41 11.18 4.88
N ASP A 656 17.47 10.78 4.17
CA ASP A 656 17.46 10.27 2.81
C ASP A 656 18.43 9.09 2.73
N LEU A 657 17.84 7.90 2.74
CA LEU A 657 18.48 6.60 2.82
C LEU A 657 18.02 5.73 1.65
N GLU A 658 18.89 4.82 1.21
CA GLU A 658 18.50 3.81 0.24
C GLU A 658 17.36 2.96 0.78
N ARG A 659 16.15 3.14 0.24
CA ARG A 659 14.97 2.44 0.72
C ARG A 659 15.13 0.93 0.60
N SER A 660 14.53 0.19 1.54
CA SER A 660 14.55 -1.27 1.59
C SER A 660 15.92 -1.93 1.77
N PHE A 661 17.02 -1.16 1.81
CA PHE A 661 18.38 -1.67 1.94
C PHE A 661 19.11 -0.99 3.11
N ASP A 662 19.37 0.30 3.00
CA ASP A 662 20.06 1.04 4.05
C ASP A 662 19.08 1.50 5.11
N TYR A 663 19.55 1.61 6.35
CA TYR A 663 18.64 1.91 7.45
C TYR A 663 19.32 2.54 8.65
N VAL A 664 18.49 3.20 9.46
CA VAL A 664 18.79 3.54 10.85
C VAL A 664 17.80 2.84 11.76
N GLN A 665 18.29 2.23 12.83
CA GLN A 665 17.47 1.81 13.97
C GLN A 665 17.77 2.70 15.17
N ILE A 666 16.73 3.16 15.86
CA ILE A 666 16.86 3.58 17.25
C ILE A 666 16.60 2.36 18.13
N GLU A 667 17.53 2.07 19.02
CA GLU A 667 17.54 0.83 19.79
C GLU A 667 17.63 1.10 21.29
N GLY A 668 16.94 0.28 22.07
CA GLY A 668 16.99 0.26 23.53
C GLY A 668 17.74 -0.94 24.08
N SER A 669 18.35 -0.80 25.26
CA SER A 669 19.00 -1.90 25.97
C SER A 669 18.86 -1.78 27.48
N THR A 670 18.74 -2.90 28.18
CA THR A 670 18.74 -2.96 29.66
C THR A 670 20.11 -3.31 30.26
N ASN A 671 21.08 -3.67 29.42
CA ASN A 671 22.39 -4.16 29.84
C ASN A 671 23.58 -3.53 29.08
N GLY A 672 23.31 -2.71 28.07
CA GLY A 672 24.32 -2.04 27.23
C GLY A 672 25.01 -2.95 26.21
N THR A 673 24.54 -4.18 26.02
CA THR A 673 25.15 -5.20 25.14
C THR A 673 24.17 -5.87 24.19
N THR A 674 22.94 -6.13 24.65
CA THR A 674 21.83 -6.65 23.84
C THR A 674 20.91 -5.49 23.51
N TRP A 675 20.69 -5.25 22.23
CA TRP A 675 19.95 -4.09 21.74
C TRP A 675 18.72 -4.55 20.97
N THR A 676 17.62 -3.87 21.18
CA THR A 676 16.34 -4.15 20.54
C THR A 676 15.83 -2.87 19.88
N PRO A 677 15.47 -2.91 18.58
CA PRO A 677 14.89 -1.77 17.89
C PRO A 677 13.59 -1.32 18.56
N LEU A 678 13.35 -0.01 18.58
CA LEU A 678 12.16 0.56 19.18
C LEU A 678 11.15 0.91 18.10
N CYS A 679 9.88 0.61 18.37
CA CYS A 679 8.80 1.13 17.57
C CYS A 679 8.52 2.59 17.98
N GLY A 680 8.46 3.47 16.97
CA GLY A 680 8.03 4.85 17.07
C GLY A 680 7.09 5.23 15.93
N LYS A 681 6.56 6.45 16.02
CA LYS A 681 5.63 7.09 15.08
C LYS A 681 6.12 7.09 13.63
N LEU A 682 7.41 7.33 13.38
CA LEU A 682 7.96 7.40 12.02
C LEU A 682 8.71 6.13 11.61
N THR A 683 8.89 5.18 12.53
CA THR A 683 9.47 3.88 12.19
C THR A 683 8.51 3.05 11.35
N LYS A 684 9.06 2.14 10.55
CA LYS A 684 8.29 1.16 9.79
C LYS A 684 8.99 -0.19 9.78
N PRO A 685 8.27 -1.30 9.49
CA PRO A 685 8.89 -2.62 9.50
C PRO A 685 9.95 -2.75 8.41
N GLY A 686 11.09 -3.34 8.73
CA GLY A 686 12.15 -3.65 7.76
C GLY A 686 11.62 -4.52 6.63
N SER A 687 12.06 -4.23 5.40
CA SER A 687 11.52 -4.84 4.20
C SER A 687 11.91 -6.32 4.10
N PRO A 688 10.95 -7.27 4.07
CA PRO A 688 11.28 -8.68 3.95
C PRO A 688 11.95 -9.01 2.62
N ASP A 689 12.90 -9.95 2.62
CA ASP A 689 13.54 -10.50 1.40
C ASP A 689 12.55 -10.79 0.28
N ALA A 690 11.40 -11.38 0.65
CA ALA A 690 10.36 -11.80 -0.29
C ALA A 690 9.70 -10.63 -1.03
N ASN A 691 9.76 -9.42 -0.47
CA ASN A 691 9.22 -8.20 -1.06
C ASN A 691 10.30 -7.31 -1.68
N ASN A 692 11.59 -7.68 -1.61
CA ASN A 692 12.69 -6.93 -2.22
C ASN A 692 12.99 -7.43 -3.64
N THR A 693 12.29 -6.88 -4.65
CA THR A 693 12.39 -7.34 -6.05
C THR A 693 13.05 -6.34 -7.01
N TYR A 694 13.94 -5.48 -6.49
CA TYR A 694 14.60 -4.44 -7.27
C TYR A 694 15.61 -4.99 -8.30
N SER A 695 15.55 -4.47 -9.53
CA SER A 695 16.47 -4.88 -10.60
C SER A 695 17.91 -4.44 -10.30
N GLY A 696 18.87 -5.37 -10.36
CA GLY A 696 20.30 -5.06 -10.26
C GLY A 696 20.89 -5.10 -8.84
N LYS A 697 20.14 -5.54 -7.84
CA LYS A 697 20.64 -5.83 -6.48
C LYS A 697 20.95 -7.31 -6.32
N SER A 698 22.01 -7.65 -5.58
CA SER A 698 22.36 -9.05 -5.32
C SER A 698 21.42 -9.65 -4.27
N GLY A 699 21.30 -10.98 -4.24
CA GLY A 699 20.51 -11.65 -3.20
C GLY A 699 21.03 -11.41 -1.77
N THR A 700 22.31 -11.06 -1.60
CA THR A 700 22.89 -10.70 -0.30
C THR A 700 22.50 -9.30 0.15
N ASP A 701 22.39 -8.37 -0.79
CA ASP A 701 21.94 -7.01 -0.50
C ASP A 701 20.43 -7.00 -0.17
N ASN A 702 19.63 -7.81 -0.87
CA ASN A 702 18.19 -7.96 -0.59
C ASN A 702 17.87 -8.41 0.84
N SER A 703 18.81 -9.09 1.51
CA SER A 703 18.67 -9.57 2.89
C SER A 703 19.45 -8.76 3.92
N PHE A 704 19.78 -7.51 3.58
CA PHE A 704 20.56 -6.66 4.47
C PHE A 704 19.71 -6.00 5.55
N GLN A 705 18.49 -5.53 5.22
CA GLN A 705 17.57 -5.03 6.24
C GLN A 705 17.06 -6.16 7.14
N PRO A 706 16.88 -5.91 8.44
CA PRO A 706 16.27 -6.87 9.34
C PRO A 706 14.75 -6.98 9.09
N ASP A 707 14.31 -8.13 8.58
CA ASP A 707 12.90 -8.43 8.28
C ASP A 707 11.96 -8.11 9.45
N GLY A 708 11.03 -7.16 9.21
CA GLY A 708 9.95 -6.82 10.14
C GLY A 708 10.35 -6.01 11.37
N GLU A 709 11.65 -5.74 11.58
CA GLU A 709 12.09 -4.90 12.71
C GLU A 709 11.84 -3.41 12.44
N SER A 710 11.50 -2.63 13.47
CA SER A 710 11.28 -1.18 13.35
C SER A 710 12.56 -0.46 12.92
N LEU A 711 12.50 0.30 11.82
CA LEU A 711 13.62 1.07 11.29
C LEU A 711 13.17 2.31 10.50
N TYR A 712 14.13 3.19 10.18
CA TYR A 712 14.01 4.29 9.22
C TYR A 712 14.72 3.93 7.92
N ASP A 713 14.06 4.12 6.79
CA ASP A 713 14.64 4.06 5.45
C ASP A 713 13.86 4.95 4.46
N GLY A 714 14.39 5.07 3.24
CA GLY A 714 13.83 5.90 2.20
C GLY A 714 14.07 7.38 2.46
N ASP A 715 13.18 8.22 1.95
CA ASP A 715 13.38 9.66 1.89
C ASP A 715 12.24 10.42 2.58
N THR A 716 12.60 11.46 3.33
CA THR A 716 11.69 12.42 3.99
C THR A 716 11.45 13.69 3.15
N GLN A 717 12.05 13.79 1.97
CA GLN A 717 11.95 14.92 1.04
C GLN A 717 12.34 16.24 1.69
N ASP A 718 13.50 16.27 2.36
CA ASP A 718 14.02 17.42 3.09
C ASP A 718 13.15 17.94 4.24
N LYS A 719 12.15 17.16 4.68
CA LYS A 719 11.25 17.56 5.77
C LYS A 719 11.70 16.98 7.09
N TRP A 720 11.87 17.86 8.07
CA TRP A 720 12.03 17.47 9.47
C TRP A 720 10.70 17.04 10.08
N ASN A 721 10.69 15.89 10.73
CA ASN A 721 9.49 15.29 11.34
C ASN A 721 9.75 14.99 12.83
N MET A 722 8.73 15.16 13.67
CA MET A 722 8.80 14.79 15.09
C MET A 722 8.62 13.28 15.27
N GLU A 723 9.64 12.61 15.80
CA GLU A 723 9.58 11.23 16.25
C GLU A 723 9.14 11.15 17.71
N GLU A 724 8.29 10.17 18.00
CA GLU A 724 7.72 9.90 19.32
C GLU A 724 7.72 8.39 19.57
N ILE A 725 8.51 7.96 20.57
CA ILE A 725 8.66 6.55 20.94
C ILE A 725 8.17 6.38 22.38
N LEU A 726 7.01 5.75 22.52
CA LEU A 726 6.38 5.47 23.81
C LEU A 726 6.98 4.23 24.46
N ILE A 727 7.28 4.31 25.75
CA ILE A 727 7.69 3.20 26.59
C ILE A 727 6.69 3.08 27.74
N ASP A 728 5.88 2.02 27.73
CA ASP A 728 4.91 1.70 28.77
C ASP A 728 4.71 0.18 28.90
N ALA A 729 3.69 -0.26 29.64
CA ALA A 729 3.42 -1.68 29.86
C ALA A 729 3.05 -2.45 28.56
N SER A 730 2.64 -1.77 27.50
CA SER A 730 2.25 -2.32 26.19
C SER A 730 3.30 -2.11 25.11
N THR A 731 3.84 -0.89 24.99
CA THR A 731 4.68 -0.43 23.89
C THR A 731 6.12 -0.35 24.36
N ASN A 732 7.04 -0.96 23.60
CA ASN A 732 8.46 -1.07 23.98
C ASN A 732 8.66 -1.61 25.43
N SER A 733 7.76 -2.51 25.86
CA SER A 733 7.56 -2.91 27.26
C SER A 733 8.74 -3.63 27.92
N PHE A 734 9.74 -4.06 27.14
CA PHE A 734 10.98 -4.61 27.68
C PHE A 734 11.84 -3.56 28.41
N LEU A 735 11.63 -2.27 28.12
CA LEU A 735 12.26 -1.14 28.82
C LEU A 735 11.42 -0.63 30.00
N TYR A 736 10.14 -1.02 30.06
CA TYR A 736 9.23 -0.56 31.10
C TYR A 736 9.69 -1.03 32.48
N ASN A 737 9.69 -0.08 33.43
CA ASN A 737 10.05 -0.30 34.83
C ASN A 737 11.47 -0.89 35.03
N GLN A 738 12.42 -0.53 34.17
CA GLN A 738 13.82 -0.96 34.25
C GLN A 738 14.71 0.08 34.94
N SER A 739 15.62 -0.36 35.80
CA SER A 739 16.51 0.53 36.54
C SER A 739 17.69 1.08 35.74
N THR A 740 17.99 0.44 34.60
CA THR A 740 19.13 0.74 33.75
C THR A 740 18.69 0.59 32.31
N VAL A 741 18.58 1.70 31.58
CA VAL A 741 18.19 1.73 30.17
C VAL A 741 19.18 2.58 29.38
N TYR A 742 19.58 2.07 28.22
CA TYR A 742 20.46 2.73 27.26
C TYR A 742 19.73 2.92 25.93
N PHE A 743 20.11 3.97 25.19
CA PHE A 743 19.62 4.25 23.84
C PHE A 743 20.79 4.42 22.87
N ARG A 744 20.62 3.99 21.62
CA ARG A 744 21.57 4.30 20.54
C ARG A 744 20.88 4.39 19.19
N PHE A 745 21.48 5.13 18.28
CA PHE A 745 21.23 5.02 16.84
C PHE A 745 22.22 4.02 16.23
N ASN A 746 21.73 3.16 15.33
CA ASN A 746 22.51 2.17 14.60
C ASN A 746 22.28 2.36 13.10
N PHE A 747 23.24 2.99 12.42
CA PHE A 747 23.23 3.26 10.99
C PHE A 747 24.01 2.18 10.24
N ARG A 748 23.35 1.58 9.23
CA ARG A 748 23.85 0.42 8.50
C ARG A 748 23.57 0.62 7.02
N THR A 749 24.61 0.41 6.21
CA THR A 749 24.48 0.45 4.75
C THR A 749 24.98 -0.84 4.12
N ASP A 750 24.37 -1.27 3.03
CA ASP A 750 24.74 -2.47 2.29
C ASP A 750 26.01 -2.28 1.45
N SER A 751 26.29 -3.18 0.49
CA SER A 751 27.50 -3.08 -0.33
C SER A 751 27.42 -2.07 -1.48
N THR A 752 26.26 -1.48 -1.76
CA THR A 752 25.93 -0.71 -2.95
C THR A 752 24.87 0.37 -2.73
N ASN A 753 25.18 1.65 -2.85
CA ASN A 753 24.12 2.65 -2.99
C ASN A 753 23.57 2.63 -4.44
N ARG A 754 22.33 2.20 -4.63
CA ARG A 754 21.62 2.28 -5.90
C ARG A 754 20.75 3.52 -5.89
N GLN A 755 21.11 4.52 -6.70
CA GLN A 755 20.29 5.71 -6.91
C GLN A 755 18.85 5.28 -7.18
N ASP A 756 17.96 5.70 -6.29
CA ASP A 756 16.55 5.43 -6.48
C ASP A 756 16.09 6.10 -7.77
N SER A 757 15.11 5.53 -8.45
CA SER A 757 14.62 6.09 -9.73
C SER A 757 13.91 7.44 -9.57
N TYR A 758 14.00 8.06 -8.38
CA TYR A 758 13.54 9.38 -8.03
C TYR A 758 14.75 10.29 -7.85
N TYR A 759 14.75 11.43 -8.53
CA TYR A 759 15.91 12.31 -8.64
C TYR A 759 16.31 12.98 -7.32
N ASN A 760 15.40 13.00 -6.35
CA ASN A 760 15.55 13.65 -5.06
C ASN A 760 16.26 12.80 -3.99
N ALA A 761 16.50 11.51 -4.24
CA ALA A 761 17.31 10.67 -3.35
C ALA A 761 18.79 10.77 -3.73
N ASP A 762 19.56 11.54 -2.97
CA ASP A 762 20.98 11.80 -3.14
C ASP A 762 21.86 11.21 -2.01
N PHE A 763 21.23 10.46 -1.09
CA PHE A 763 21.86 9.76 0.02
C PHE A 763 22.50 10.73 1.03
N GLU A 764 21.74 11.75 1.43
CA GLU A 764 22.09 12.71 2.48
C GLU A 764 22.30 12.06 3.87
N GLY A 765 21.81 10.83 4.07
CA GLY A 765 22.01 10.08 5.30
C GLY A 765 20.89 10.32 6.31
N PHE A 766 21.20 10.24 7.60
CA PHE A 766 20.23 10.44 8.68
C PHE A 766 20.72 11.55 9.59
N SER A 767 19.83 12.49 9.87
CA SER A 767 20.07 13.62 10.76
C SER A 767 18.99 13.68 11.82
N PHE A 768 19.37 14.03 13.05
CA PHE A 768 18.43 14.25 14.15
C PHE A 768 18.82 15.45 15.02
N ASP A 769 17.83 16.01 15.69
CA ASP A 769 17.96 17.20 16.53
C ASP A 769 17.05 17.12 17.78
N ASP A 770 17.38 17.88 18.83
CA ASP A 770 16.61 18.00 20.07
C ASP A 770 16.26 16.66 20.78
N PHE A 771 17.19 15.70 20.87
CA PHE A 771 16.91 14.39 21.48
C PHE A 771 16.59 14.46 22.97
N ARG A 772 15.47 13.88 23.39
CA ARG A 772 14.89 14.01 24.73
C ARG A 772 14.28 12.73 25.25
N ILE A 773 14.33 12.55 26.57
CA ILE A 773 13.62 11.49 27.30
C ILE A 773 12.79 12.15 28.39
N ILE A 774 11.46 11.99 28.31
CA ILE A 774 10.49 12.71 29.13
C ILE A 774 9.69 11.72 29.97
N ASP A 775 9.63 11.98 31.26
CA ASP A 775 8.73 11.30 32.19
C ASP A 775 7.29 11.78 31.97
N LEU A 776 6.38 10.85 31.64
CA LEU A 776 4.97 11.15 31.45
C LEU A 776 4.15 10.96 32.73
N THR A 777 4.78 10.82 33.91
CA THR A 777 4.08 10.74 35.18
C THR A 777 3.21 11.96 35.39
N GLU A 778 1.92 11.72 35.53
CA GLU A 778 0.93 12.77 35.73
C GLU A 778 0.79 13.10 37.22
N ASN A 779 0.37 14.33 37.53
CA ASN A 779 -0.27 14.57 38.81
C ASN A 779 -1.54 13.69 38.84
N THR A 780 -1.55 12.65 39.67
CA THR A 780 -2.82 12.04 40.07
C THR A 780 -3.66 13.17 40.63
N LEU A 781 -4.68 13.61 39.89
CA LEU A 781 -5.78 14.36 40.48
C LEU A 781 -6.13 13.61 41.76
N SER A 782 -6.14 14.32 42.89
CA SER A 782 -6.78 13.81 44.08
C SER A 782 -8.10 13.23 43.60
N ILE A 783 -8.31 11.93 43.83
CA ILE A 783 -9.64 11.36 43.77
C ILE A 783 -10.46 12.32 44.64
N ASP A 784 -11.30 13.15 44.03
CA ASP A 784 -12.47 13.64 44.72
C ASP A 784 -13.20 12.35 45.05
N THR A 785 -12.95 11.85 46.26
CA THR A 785 -13.69 10.75 46.82
C THR A 785 -15.10 11.26 46.80
N PHE A 786 -15.89 10.81 45.81
CA PHE A 786 -17.33 10.99 45.82
C PHE A 786 -17.76 10.59 47.22
N SER A 787 -18.21 11.57 47.99
CA SER A 787 -18.82 11.27 49.27
C SER A 787 -20.05 10.44 48.95
N SER A 788 -20.35 9.41 49.74
CA SER A 788 -21.64 8.72 49.64
C SER A 788 -22.84 9.67 49.80
N GLU A 789 -22.60 10.90 50.25
CA GLU A 789 -23.62 11.96 50.36
C GLU A 789 -23.95 12.65 49.01
N ASP A 790 -23.11 12.51 47.98
CA ASP A 790 -23.35 13.08 46.64
C ASP A 790 -24.23 12.17 45.76
N LEU A 791 -24.47 10.94 46.21
CA LEU A 791 -25.25 9.92 45.52
C LEU A 791 -26.74 10.04 45.91
N LYS A 792 -27.57 10.60 45.02
CA LYS A 792 -29.03 10.69 45.24
C LYS A 792 -29.77 9.57 44.51
N VAL A 793 -30.26 8.61 45.28
CA VAL A 793 -31.13 7.53 44.77
C VAL A 793 -32.59 7.99 44.86
N TYR A 794 -33.25 8.12 43.71
CA TYR A 794 -34.70 8.32 43.64
C TYR A 794 -35.39 7.02 43.24
N PRO A 795 -36.38 6.53 44.00
CA PRO A 795 -37.18 5.39 43.55
C PRO A 795 -38.02 5.81 42.34
N ASN A 796 -37.80 5.17 41.19
CA ASN A 796 -38.70 5.25 40.03
C ASN A 796 -39.88 4.29 40.25
N PRO A 797 -41.12 4.77 40.46
CA PRO A 797 -42.25 3.91 40.78
C PRO A 797 -42.81 3.13 39.57
N PHE A 798 -42.21 3.25 38.38
CA PHE A 798 -42.71 2.64 37.15
C PHE A 798 -41.84 1.49 36.59
N TYR A 799 -40.61 1.31 37.07
CA TYR A 799 -39.68 0.28 36.57
C TYR A 799 -38.86 -0.35 37.70
N ASN A 800 -38.49 -1.63 37.56
CA ASN A 800 -37.60 -2.35 38.48
C ASN A 800 -36.11 -2.04 38.20
N THR A 801 -35.77 -0.79 37.92
CA THR A 801 -34.39 -0.34 37.64
C THR A 801 -34.07 0.90 38.46
N ILE A 802 -32.87 0.95 39.03
CA ILE A 802 -32.33 2.09 39.77
C ILE A 802 -31.51 2.92 38.79
N GLU A 803 -31.84 4.20 38.64
CA GLU A 803 -30.99 5.17 37.92
C GLU A 803 -30.09 5.88 38.93
N ILE A 804 -28.80 5.90 38.64
CA ILE A 804 -27.77 6.62 39.38
C ILE A 804 -27.30 7.74 38.43
N ASN A 805 -27.50 9.00 38.84
CA ASN A 805 -26.90 10.16 38.19
C ASN A 805 -25.69 10.63 38.99
#